data_AF-A0A7S3CL48-F1
#
_entry.id   AF-A0A7S3CL48-F1
#
_cell.length_a   1.000
_cell.length_b   1.000
_cell.length_c   1.000
_cell.angle_alpha   90.00
_cell.angle_beta   90.00
_cell.angle_gamma   90.00
#
_symmetry.space_group_name_H-M   'P 1'
#
loop_
_entity.id
_entity.type
_entity.pdbx_description
1 polymer ?
#
loop_
_entity_poly.entity_id
_entity_poly.type
_entity_poly.pdbx_seq_one_letter_code
_entity_poly.pdbx_strand_id
1 'polypeptide(L)'
;MRDLPLNPKLIGDQIPVDFVSNQLLAAIPICCMRAKRLPRDSSILGEELSLRNLPILVTHCCSSSQNGVSWGDCISSLQSYWSIDSYDKALFTPKLTAHPNEKSYKLAFKLKSDLPSRKLVFLTSIFGTKKSKKSVGELRHYVEQCRQIGEQFAYFMNNEWIFDNGVTLELKRELDQVFSDSDLLNFDVGKIKWKPYIQNHAYGIKRFVLKEEAYLPSEGFVDARVIMNNPMLPSFTSPISRNAFYKKVLSYSKTKKIVMSSDLVRTEIEKEVRKKLATFSKSLDDSPALLSKEEVKIRNEVDKRSDQILRRIYSAFDMSSLRKTLQGTLPIFKKTFKKIVVNEIQLQNLKEMFSQRRGPIIFCPTHRSYADFLILSSILYLYGLEVPLICAGEDFLGMPFVGDLLGRSGAFFMRRSFKDDPLYKAIFYEYVGQLNRERQIMEFFIEGTRSRTNKILPPKYGFLSVCTRTFFNKEVEDITFVPCTINYSRTLEGESFPGELMGGKKVPESVSRILSGTYNLLNTNLGTLKLDFCEPYTLSKFTQQFSASQGAGFDPFTNKTHQQLVNSAISHEIVFKLQKNLRMMPTTLVAAILLLYRKGISKDELEQKVSWLAMIINERGANFCNDYGLPGKNTIDIGLDLLDSYIVEQ
;
A
#
# COMPACT_ATOMS: atom_id res chain seq x y z
N MET A 1 25.55 -19.57 11.67
CA MET A 1 24.83 -19.65 12.97
C MET A 1 23.34 -19.74 12.74
N ARG A 2 22.63 -20.66 13.41
CA ARG A 2 21.15 -20.79 13.33
C ARG A 2 20.43 -20.29 14.58
N ASP A 3 21.13 -20.25 15.70
CA ASP A 3 20.61 -19.94 17.02
C ASP A 3 21.61 -18.98 17.69
N LEU A 4 21.14 -17.93 18.35
CA LEU A 4 21.95 -16.95 19.10
C LEU A 4 21.39 -16.76 20.52
N PRO A 5 22.25 -16.62 21.54
CA PRO A 5 21.83 -16.32 22.91
C PRO A 5 21.58 -14.81 23.04
N LEU A 6 20.44 -14.33 22.56
CA LEU A 6 20.09 -12.91 22.57
C LEU A 6 18.63 -12.67 22.93
N ASN A 7 18.36 -11.48 23.46
CA ASN A 7 17.01 -11.00 23.71
C ASN A 7 16.55 -10.11 22.53
N PRO A 8 15.56 -10.54 21.73
CA PRO A 8 15.18 -9.85 20.50
C PRO A 8 14.51 -8.49 20.74
N LYS A 9 14.08 -8.21 21.98
CA LYS A 9 13.40 -6.95 22.32
C LYS A 9 14.37 -5.81 22.66
N LEU A 10 15.64 -6.12 22.91
CA LEU A 10 16.62 -5.12 23.33
C LEU A 10 17.24 -4.44 22.11
N ILE A 11 17.58 -3.16 22.28
CA ILE A 11 18.34 -2.38 21.32
C ILE A 11 19.78 -2.89 21.29
N GLY A 12 20.26 -3.21 20.08
CA GLY A 12 21.68 -3.43 19.82
C GLY A 12 22.27 -2.15 19.25
N ASP A 13 23.16 -1.49 19.99
CA ASP A 13 23.83 -0.28 19.51
C ASP A 13 24.72 -0.61 18.31
N GLN A 14 24.21 -0.31 17.12
CA GLN A 14 24.87 -0.59 15.84
C GLN A 14 25.19 0.74 15.17
N ILE A 15 26.35 0.80 14.53
CA ILE A 15 26.79 2.01 13.84
C ILE A 15 27.51 1.62 12.54
N PRO A 16 27.17 2.24 11.41
CA PRO A 16 27.94 2.08 10.18
C PRO A 16 29.38 2.61 10.34
N VAL A 17 30.36 1.92 9.75
CA VAL A 17 31.79 2.27 9.91
C VAL A 17 32.14 3.62 9.26
N ASP A 18 31.45 3.96 8.18
CA ASP A 18 31.54 5.26 7.51
C ASP A 18 31.05 6.40 8.42
N PHE A 19 30.00 6.19 9.23
CA PHE A 19 29.55 7.18 10.21
C PHE A 19 30.60 7.42 11.30
N VAL A 20 31.21 6.35 11.80
CA VAL A 20 32.33 6.45 12.76
C VAL A 20 33.50 7.21 12.15
N SER A 21 33.84 6.90 10.90
CA SER A 21 34.93 7.54 10.17
C SER A 21 34.65 9.03 9.95
N ASN A 22 33.43 9.39 9.51
CA ASN A 22 33.01 10.76 9.29
C ASN A 22 32.99 11.57 10.59
N GLN A 23 32.50 10.99 11.69
CA GLN A 23 32.52 11.63 13.00
C GLN A 23 33.96 11.87 13.48
N LEU A 24 34.87 10.91 13.30
CA LEU A 24 36.29 11.08 13.63
C LEU A 24 36.90 12.24 12.83
N LEU A 25 36.65 12.30 11.52
CA LEU A 25 37.12 13.37 10.64
C LEU A 25 36.54 14.74 11.03
N ALA A 26 35.29 14.80 11.49
CA ALA A 26 34.66 16.02 11.97
C ALA A 26 35.17 16.46 13.36
N ALA A 27 35.46 15.51 14.24
CA ALA A 27 35.89 15.80 15.61
C ALA A 27 37.31 16.36 15.70
N ILE A 28 38.25 15.85 14.88
CA ILE A 28 39.67 16.24 14.94
C ILE A 28 39.88 17.76 14.76
N PRO A 29 39.34 18.44 13.73
CA PRO A 29 39.51 19.87 13.55
C PRO A 29 38.95 20.69 14.72
N ILE A 30 37.80 20.30 15.26
CA ILE A 30 37.15 20.99 16.38
C ILE A 30 37.98 20.83 17.66
N CYS A 31 38.50 19.65 17.95
CA CYS A 31 39.46 19.41 19.03
C CYS A 31 40.69 20.31 18.91
N CYS A 32 41.31 20.35 17.72
CA CYS A 32 42.47 21.19 17.44
C CYS A 32 42.16 22.68 17.60
N MET A 33 40.96 23.12 17.21
CA MET A 33 40.52 24.51 17.33
C MET A 33 40.29 24.91 18.79
N ARG A 34 39.61 24.05 19.57
CA ARG A 34 39.40 24.25 21.01
C ARG A 34 40.73 24.29 21.76
N ALA A 35 41.67 23.41 21.43
CA ALA A 35 43.02 23.42 22.00
C ALA A 35 43.81 24.70 21.67
N LYS A 36 43.66 25.27 20.46
CA LYS A 36 44.30 26.53 20.07
C LYS A 36 43.73 27.77 20.78
N ARG A 37 42.47 27.72 21.24
CA ARG A 37 41.80 28.82 21.95
C ARG A 37 42.13 28.89 23.43
N LEU A 38 42.88 27.91 23.95
CA LEU A 38 43.34 27.95 25.33
C LEU A 38 44.46 28.99 25.49
N PRO A 39 44.48 29.77 26.59
CA PRO A 39 45.51 30.76 26.83
C PRO A 39 46.90 30.08 26.83
N ARG A 40 47.82 30.58 26.00
CA ARG A 40 49.21 30.09 25.94
C ARG A 40 50.12 30.74 27.00
N ASP A 41 49.56 31.59 27.85
CA ASP A 41 50.33 32.37 28.80
C ASP A 41 50.68 31.50 30.03
N SER A 42 51.93 31.03 30.06
CA SER A 42 52.48 30.21 31.14
C SER A 42 52.62 30.94 32.48
N SER A 43 52.17 32.19 32.56
CA SER A 43 52.26 33.07 33.73
C SER A 43 50.97 33.12 34.57
N ILE A 44 49.82 32.66 34.04
CA ILE A 44 48.51 32.71 34.71
C ILE A 44 48.01 31.30 35.11
N LEU A 45 48.67 30.25 34.64
CA LEU A 45 48.29 28.86 34.93
C LEU A 45 48.97 28.41 36.22
N GLY A 46 48.24 28.49 37.34
CA GLY A 46 48.57 27.73 38.54
C GLY A 46 48.73 26.25 38.23
N GLU A 47 49.46 25.52 39.08
CA GLU A 47 49.90 24.12 38.91
C GLU A 47 48.82 23.08 38.53
N GLU A 48 47.53 23.46 38.46
CA GLU A 48 46.40 22.61 38.09
C GLU A 48 46.14 22.43 36.58
N LEU A 49 46.83 23.14 35.67
CA LEU A 49 46.61 23.00 34.22
C LEU A 49 47.90 22.75 33.43
N SER A 50 48.56 21.62 33.71
CA SER A 50 49.54 21.06 32.78
C SER A 50 48.85 20.62 31.48
N LEU A 51 49.58 20.48 30.36
CA LEU A 51 49.07 19.89 29.10
C LEU A 51 48.36 18.52 29.30
N ARG A 52 48.52 17.85 30.46
CA ARG A 52 47.80 16.63 30.85
C ARG A 52 46.36 16.86 31.36
N ASN A 53 45.97 18.10 31.69
CA ASN A 53 44.67 18.45 32.27
C ASN A 53 43.75 19.19 31.29
N LEU A 54 44.03 19.12 29.99
CA LEU A 54 43.07 19.53 28.97
C LEU A 54 41.80 18.68 29.10
N PRO A 55 40.58 19.27 29.11
CA PRO A 55 39.35 18.49 29.13
C PRO A 55 39.33 17.61 27.88
N ILE A 56 39.47 16.30 28.09
CA ILE A 56 39.44 15.30 27.02
C ILE A 56 38.06 15.38 26.37
N LEU A 57 38.00 15.74 25.08
CA LEU A 57 36.74 15.67 24.35
C LEU A 57 36.40 14.20 24.11
N VAL A 58 35.43 13.70 24.86
CA VAL A 58 34.86 12.37 24.65
C VAL A 58 33.61 12.52 23.80
N THR A 59 33.62 11.96 22.60
CA THR A 59 32.45 11.89 21.73
C THR A 59 32.08 10.42 21.51
N HIS A 60 30.80 10.09 21.62
CA HIS A 60 30.29 8.75 21.36
C HIS A 60 29.61 8.69 19.98
N CYS A 61 29.98 7.71 19.17
CA CYS A 61 29.30 7.39 17.92
C CYS A 61 28.34 6.23 18.18
N CYS A 62 27.09 6.54 18.54
CA CYS A 62 26.08 5.56 18.92
C CYS A 62 24.74 5.88 18.26
N SER A 63 23.94 4.85 18.03
CA SER A 63 22.57 4.99 17.50
C SER A 63 21.50 4.76 18.57
N SER A 64 21.83 4.01 19.62
CA SER A 64 20.93 3.57 20.69
C SER A 64 20.03 4.65 21.28
N SER A 65 20.53 5.88 21.48
CA SER A 65 19.81 6.99 22.10
C SER A 65 18.98 7.85 21.13
N GLN A 66 19.20 7.75 19.81
CA GLN A 66 18.50 8.57 18.81
C GLN A 66 17.67 7.75 17.83
N ASN A 67 18.27 6.69 17.28
CA ASN A 67 17.69 5.84 16.26
C ASN A 67 18.14 4.40 16.49
N GLY A 68 17.80 3.84 17.66
CA GLY A 68 18.20 2.48 18.04
C GLY A 68 17.44 1.43 17.22
N VAL A 69 18.11 0.31 16.92
CA VAL A 69 17.50 -0.86 16.26
C VAL A 69 17.51 -2.07 17.20
N SER A 70 16.38 -2.76 17.30
CA SER A 70 16.31 -3.98 18.11
C SER A 70 16.98 -5.17 17.42
N TRP A 71 17.51 -6.11 18.21
CA TRP A 71 18.03 -7.37 17.65
C TRP A 71 16.96 -8.14 16.86
N GLY A 72 15.69 -8.05 17.27
CA GLY A 72 14.56 -8.64 16.57
C GLY A 72 14.35 -8.02 15.18
N ASP A 73 14.45 -6.70 15.07
CA ASP A 73 14.34 -5.98 13.79
C ASP A 73 15.48 -6.37 12.85
N CYS A 74 16.71 -6.49 13.38
CA CYS A 74 17.85 -6.97 12.60
C CYS A 74 17.65 -8.38 12.07
N ILE A 75 17.23 -9.31 12.94
CA ILE A 75 16.93 -10.70 12.56
C ILE A 75 15.85 -10.73 11.47
N SER A 76 14.77 -9.97 11.65
CA SER A 76 13.66 -9.93 10.69
C SER A 76 14.10 -9.38 9.34
N SER A 77 14.93 -8.33 9.34
CA SER A 77 15.48 -7.69 8.15
C SER A 77 16.39 -8.65 7.38
N LEU A 78 17.30 -9.34 8.06
CA LEU A 78 18.16 -10.36 7.44
C LEU A 78 17.36 -11.54 6.86
N GLN A 79 16.42 -12.07 7.63
CA GLN A 79 15.59 -13.20 7.18
C GLN A 79 14.72 -12.84 5.99
N SER A 80 14.21 -11.60 5.94
CA SER A 80 13.43 -11.13 4.80
C SER A 80 14.25 -11.16 3.51
N TYR A 81 15.53 -10.76 3.56
CA TYR A 81 16.44 -10.83 2.43
C TYR A 81 16.78 -12.29 2.06
N TRP A 82 17.18 -13.12 3.02
CA TRP A 82 17.55 -14.52 2.77
C TRP A 82 16.40 -15.40 2.26
N SER A 83 15.15 -15.02 2.53
CA SER A 83 13.99 -15.72 1.97
C SER A 83 13.82 -15.52 0.46
N ILE A 84 14.42 -14.46 -0.08
CA ILE A 84 14.39 -14.09 -1.49
C ILE A 84 15.67 -14.56 -2.15
N ASP A 85 16.81 -14.22 -1.55
CA ASP A 85 18.13 -14.51 -2.07
C ASP A 85 18.96 -15.28 -1.02
N SER A 86 18.78 -16.60 -1.00
CA SER A 86 19.58 -17.48 -0.15
C SER A 86 20.98 -17.69 -0.74
N TYR A 87 21.94 -18.08 0.09
CA TYR A 87 23.28 -18.44 -0.39
C TYR A 87 23.25 -19.67 -1.30
N ASP A 88 24.04 -19.65 -2.37
CA ASP A 88 23.96 -20.67 -3.43
C ASP A 88 24.38 -22.05 -2.92
N LYS A 89 25.29 -22.08 -1.94
CA LYS A 89 25.79 -23.29 -1.28
C LYS A 89 24.99 -23.68 -0.04
N ALA A 90 23.92 -22.97 0.30
CA ALA A 90 23.13 -23.29 1.47
C ALA A 90 22.19 -24.48 1.20
N LEU A 91 22.28 -25.50 2.06
CA LEU A 91 21.37 -26.66 2.01
C LEU A 91 19.92 -26.30 2.39
N PHE A 92 19.73 -25.19 3.10
CA PHE A 92 18.43 -24.72 3.57
C PHE A 92 18.43 -23.20 3.62
N THR A 93 17.26 -22.59 3.46
CA THR A 93 17.09 -21.14 3.67
C THR A 93 17.66 -20.72 5.03
N PRO A 94 18.61 -19.77 5.07
CA PRO A 94 19.18 -19.29 6.32
C PRO A 94 18.10 -18.76 7.27
N LYS A 95 18.15 -19.21 8.53
CA LYS A 95 17.25 -18.76 9.59
C LYS A 95 18.03 -18.54 10.87
N LEU A 96 17.68 -17.49 11.58
CA LEU A 96 18.32 -17.06 12.82
C LEU A 96 17.28 -17.01 13.96
N THR A 97 17.50 -17.79 15.01
CA THR A 97 16.56 -17.87 16.13
C THR A 97 17.20 -17.23 17.36
N ALA A 98 16.49 -16.27 17.96
CA ALA A 98 16.89 -15.65 19.21
C ALA A 98 16.49 -16.53 20.40
N HIS A 99 17.39 -16.67 21.37
CA HIS A 99 17.20 -17.41 22.61
C HIS A 99 17.59 -16.53 23.80
N PRO A 100 16.63 -15.87 24.47
CA PRO A 100 16.92 -15.01 25.62
C PRO A 100 17.44 -15.78 26.84
N ASN A 101 17.21 -17.10 26.88
CA ASN A 101 17.63 -17.97 27.97
C ASN A 101 18.84 -18.80 27.53
N GLU A 102 19.92 -18.74 28.31
CA GLU A 102 21.15 -19.49 28.03
C GLU A 102 20.93 -21.00 27.94
N LYS A 103 20.05 -21.57 28.78
CA LYS A 103 19.72 -23.01 28.74
C LYS A 103 18.98 -23.36 27.45
N SER A 104 18.05 -22.51 27.00
CA SER A 104 17.32 -22.76 25.75
C SER A 104 18.26 -22.66 24.54
N TYR A 105 19.17 -21.69 24.54
CA TYR A 105 20.23 -21.56 23.54
C TYR A 105 21.12 -22.81 23.50
N LYS A 106 21.71 -23.20 24.64
CA LYS A 106 22.62 -24.37 24.72
C LYS A 106 21.93 -25.65 24.25
N LEU A 107 20.67 -25.86 24.64
CA LEU A 107 19.88 -27.01 24.20
C LEU A 107 19.63 -26.97 22.68
N ALA A 108 19.16 -25.83 22.16
CA ALA A 108 18.88 -25.67 20.74
C ALA A 108 20.15 -25.83 19.88
N PHE A 109 21.25 -25.22 20.30
CA PHE A 109 22.55 -25.34 19.64
C PHE A 109 23.05 -26.79 19.63
N LYS A 110 22.95 -27.48 20.78
CA LYS A 110 23.36 -28.88 20.92
C LYS A 110 22.56 -29.79 19.97
N LEU A 111 21.25 -29.62 19.90
CA LEU A 111 20.36 -30.45 19.08
C LEU A 111 20.47 -30.14 17.58
N LYS A 112 20.53 -28.86 17.21
CA LYS A 112 20.42 -28.42 15.80
C LYS A 112 21.76 -28.27 15.08
N SER A 113 22.86 -28.06 15.81
CA SER A 113 24.18 -27.78 15.23
C SER A 113 25.24 -28.78 15.67
N ASP A 114 25.46 -28.96 16.98
CA ASP A 114 26.55 -29.79 17.50
C ASP A 114 26.34 -31.29 17.22
N LEU A 115 25.24 -31.90 17.66
CA LEU A 115 24.97 -33.33 17.47
C LEU A 115 24.95 -33.74 15.98
N PRO A 116 24.27 -33.01 15.07
CA PRO A 116 24.33 -33.32 13.64
C PRO A 116 25.74 -33.27 13.07
N SER A 117 26.55 -32.27 13.46
CA SER A 117 27.93 -32.17 12.99
C SER A 117 28.80 -33.34 13.46
N ARG A 118 28.63 -33.79 14.72
CA ARG A 118 29.33 -34.98 15.25
C ARG A 118 28.92 -36.26 14.52
N LYS A 119 27.62 -36.42 14.24
CA LYS A 119 27.12 -37.55 13.45
C LYS A 119 27.73 -37.57 12.05
N LEU A 120 27.84 -36.41 11.39
CA LEU A 120 28.48 -36.31 10.08
C LEU A 120 29.98 -36.67 10.14
N VAL A 121 30.71 -36.21 11.17
CA VAL A 121 32.12 -36.59 11.37
C VAL A 121 32.25 -38.11 11.53
N PHE A 122 31.40 -38.73 12.35
CA PHE A 122 31.40 -40.18 12.57
C PHE A 122 31.05 -40.98 11.30
N LEU A 123 30.00 -40.57 10.56
CA LEU A 123 29.63 -41.24 9.32
C LEU A 123 30.71 -41.11 8.25
N THR A 124 31.33 -39.93 8.13
CA THR A 124 32.43 -39.71 7.19
C THR A 124 33.73 -40.37 7.62
N SER A 125 33.98 -40.62 8.91
CA SER A 125 35.15 -41.39 9.33
C SER A 125 35.07 -42.85 8.85
N ILE A 126 33.87 -43.44 8.87
CA ILE A 126 33.62 -44.82 8.46
C ILE A 126 33.49 -44.97 6.93
N PHE A 127 32.66 -44.13 6.29
CA PHE A 127 32.27 -44.30 4.88
C PHE A 127 32.77 -43.18 3.93
N GLY A 128 33.46 -42.15 4.46
CA GLY A 128 33.79 -40.96 3.70
C GLY A 128 35.12 -41.02 2.92
N THR A 129 35.15 -40.36 1.76
CA THR A 129 36.37 -40.11 0.98
C THR A 129 37.30 -39.11 1.67
N LYS A 130 38.57 -39.01 1.26
CA LYS A 130 39.51 -37.99 1.79
C LYS A 130 38.93 -36.56 1.68
N LYS A 131 38.24 -36.26 0.57
CA LYS A 131 37.61 -34.95 0.34
C LYS A 131 36.46 -34.69 1.33
N SER A 132 35.57 -35.65 1.56
CA SER A 132 34.45 -35.46 2.49
C SER A 132 34.91 -35.36 3.95
N LYS A 133 35.94 -36.13 4.35
CA LYS A 133 36.57 -36.02 5.67
C LYS A 133 37.11 -34.61 5.92
N LYS A 134 37.79 -34.00 4.93
CA LYS A 134 38.28 -32.62 5.03
C LYS A 134 37.14 -31.61 5.19
N SER A 135 36.13 -31.66 4.30
CA SER A 135 35.01 -30.70 4.33
C SER A 135 34.17 -30.79 5.61
N VAL A 136 33.96 -31.99 6.16
CA VAL A 136 33.23 -32.15 7.43
C VAL A 136 34.07 -31.70 8.62
N GLY A 137 35.39 -31.87 8.58
CA GLY A 137 36.31 -31.27 9.56
C GLY A 137 36.22 -29.75 9.61
N GLU A 138 36.23 -29.10 8.44
CA GLU A 138 36.03 -27.64 8.31
C GLU A 138 34.66 -27.21 8.85
N LEU A 139 33.59 -27.93 8.49
CA LEU A 139 32.25 -27.67 9.02
C LEU A 139 32.21 -27.73 10.55
N ARG A 140 32.84 -28.73 11.16
CA ARG A 140 32.88 -28.88 12.63
C ARG A 140 33.64 -27.73 13.28
N HIS A 141 34.71 -27.26 12.66
CA HIS A 141 35.46 -26.09 13.11
C HIS A 141 34.59 -24.83 13.08
N TYR A 142 33.86 -24.58 11.98
CA TYR A 142 32.94 -23.44 11.88
C TYR A 142 31.79 -23.52 12.88
N VAL A 143 31.24 -24.70 13.15
CA VAL A 143 30.23 -24.90 14.20
C VAL A 143 30.80 -24.52 15.56
N GLU A 144 32.05 -24.87 15.86
CA GLU A 144 32.68 -24.51 17.13
C GLU A 144 32.90 -23.00 17.26
N GLN A 145 33.42 -22.35 16.21
CA GLN A 145 33.58 -20.89 16.18
C GLN A 145 32.23 -20.18 16.37
N CYS A 146 31.17 -20.69 15.75
CA CYS A 146 29.82 -20.18 15.93
C CYS A 146 29.35 -20.23 17.39
N ARG A 147 29.69 -21.29 18.12
CA ARG A 147 29.39 -21.43 19.55
C ARG A 147 30.16 -20.40 20.37
N GLN A 148 31.46 -20.29 20.12
CA GLN A 148 32.34 -19.36 20.85
C GLN A 148 31.91 -17.90 20.68
N ILE A 149 31.62 -17.47 19.45
CA ILE A 149 31.12 -16.12 19.17
C ILE A 149 29.79 -15.90 19.89
N GLY A 150 28.85 -16.85 19.77
CA GLY A 150 27.55 -16.74 20.45
C GLY A 150 27.70 -16.57 21.96
N GLU A 151 28.51 -17.40 22.61
CA GLU A 151 28.72 -17.36 24.06
C GLU A 151 29.48 -16.12 24.53
N GLN A 152 30.52 -15.68 23.80
CA GLN A 152 31.29 -14.48 24.16
C GLN A 152 30.46 -13.20 24.06
N PHE A 153 29.60 -13.10 23.04
CA PHE A 153 28.73 -11.93 22.85
C PHE A 153 27.41 -12.02 23.62
N ALA A 154 27.11 -13.17 24.26
CA ALA A 154 25.83 -13.40 24.93
C ALA A 154 25.50 -12.32 25.97
N TYR A 155 26.51 -11.85 26.72
CA TYR A 155 26.32 -10.78 27.70
C TYR A 155 25.86 -9.47 27.03
N PHE A 156 26.51 -9.06 25.94
CA PHE A 156 26.16 -7.84 25.21
C PHE A 156 24.82 -7.96 24.47
N MET A 157 24.46 -9.16 24.01
CA MET A 157 23.20 -9.39 23.29
C MET A 157 21.97 -9.60 24.20
N ASN A 158 22.18 -9.81 25.51
CA ASN A 158 21.10 -9.95 26.51
C ASN A 158 20.98 -8.76 27.45
N ASN A 159 21.81 -7.74 27.29
CA ASN A 159 21.73 -6.50 28.04
C ASN A 159 21.61 -5.34 27.05
N GLU A 160 20.85 -4.32 27.43
CA GLU A 160 20.67 -3.12 26.63
C GLU A 160 21.64 -2.04 27.10
N TRP A 161 22.31 -1.39 26.14
CA TRP A 161 23.31 -0.36 26.40
C TRP A 161 22.91 0.89 25.63
N ILE A 162 22.49 1.91 26.37
CA ILE A 162 22.12 3.21 25.79
C ILE A 162 23.23 4.19 26.13
N PHE A 163 23.89 4.69 25.10
CA PHE A 163 25.01 5.62 25.25
C PHE A 163 24.57 7.06 25.02
N ASP A 164 25.03 7.97 25.89
CA ASP A 164 24.83 9.40 25.72
C ASP A 164 25.61 9.93 24.50
N ASN A 165 24.98 10.80 23.72
CA ASN A 165 25.56 11.43 22.53
C ASN A 165 25.36 12.94 22.48
N GLY A 166 25.09 13.60 23.61
CA GLY A 166 24.94 15.06 23.67
C GLY A 166 26.11 15.82 23.04
N VAL A 167 27.35 15.42 23.33
CA VAL A 167 28.56 16.05 22.77
C VAL A 167 28.64 15.88 21.24
N THR A 168 28.27 14.73 20.71
CA THR A 168 28.25 14.45 19.27
C THR A 168 27.20 15.30 18.55
N LEU A 169 26.04 15.49 19.17
CA LEU A 169 24.98 16.38 18.66
C LEU A 169 25.43 17.84 18.61
N GLU A 170 26.11 18.30 19.65
CA GLU A 170 26.68 19.65 19.69
C GLU A 170 27.74 19.83 18.59
N LEU A 171 28.63 18.85 18.45
CA LEU A 171 29.65 18.83 17.40
C LEU A 171 29.02 18.93 15.99
N LYS A 172 27.94 18.19 15.75
CA LYS A 172 27.20 18.25 14.49
C LYS A 172 26.57 19.63 14.25
N ARG A 173 25.98 20.25 15.28
CA ARG A 173 25.40 21.60 15.19
C ARG A 173 26.47 22.65 14.87
N GLU A 174 27.64 22.58 15.49
CA GLU A 174 28.77 23.46 15.17
C GLU A 174 29.22 23.28 13.72
N LEU A 175 29.32 22.02 13.25
CA LEU A 175 29.69 21.72 11.87
C LEU A 175 28.68 22.30 10.86
N ASP A 176 27.38 22.14 11.13
CA ASP A 176 26.29 22.60 10.25
C ASP A 176 26.20 24.13 10.15
N GLN A 177 26.69 24.85 11.15
CA GLN A 177 26.80 26.31 11.09
C GLN A 177 27.95 26.78 10.18
N VAL A 178 28.99 25.95 10.02
CA VAL A 178 30.22 26.31 9.29
C VAL A 178 30.16 25.82 7.84
N PHE A 179 29.57 24.66 7.59
CA PHE A 179 29.49 24.05 6.26
C PHE A 179 28.04 24.02 5.76
N SER A 180 27.76 24.79 4.71
CA SER A 180 26.43 24.82 4.07
C SER A 180 26.10 23.55 3.28
N ASP A 181 27.12 22.75 2.93
CA ASP A 181 27.01 21.50 2.18
C ASP A 181 27.19 20.32 3.15
N SER A 182 26.16 20.05 3.96
CA SER A 182 26.18 19.11 5.09
C SER A 182 26.35 17.63 4.71
N ASP A 183 26.38 17.32 3.42
CA ASP A 183 26.39 15.95 2.91
C ASP A 183 27.81 15.35 2.81
N LEU A 184 28.85 16.18 2.88
CA LEU A 184 30.25 15.74 2.68
C LEU A 184 30.82 14.94 3.88
N LEU A 185 30.30 15.18 5.10
CA LEU A 185 30.67 14.49 6.34
C LEU A 185 29.41 14.14 7.15
N ASN A 186 28.54 13.31 6.57
CA ASN A 186 27.33 12.87 7.23
C ASN A 186 27.63 11.77 8.28
N PHE A 187 27.35 12.06 9.55
CA PHE A 187 27.33 11.10 10.66
C PHE A 187 26.05 11.22 11.50
N ASP A 188 24.97 11.75 10.91
CA ASP A 188 23.67 11.89 11.57
C ASP A 188 22.91 10.56 11.56
N VAL A 189 22.99 9.84 12.68
CA VAL A 189 22.38 8.52 12.87
C VAL A 189 20.85 8.54 12.72
N GLY A 190 20.20 9.69 12.89
CA GLY A 190 18.75 9.85 12.70
C GLY A 190 18.31 9.61 11.25
N LYS A 191 19.22 9.74 10.28
CA LYS A 191 18.96 9.49 8.86
C LYS A 191 19.08 8.02 8.46
N ILE A 192 19.58 7.16 9.36
CA ILE A 192 19.79 5.73 9.04
C ILE A 192 18.45 5.02 8.87
N LYS A 193 18.22 4.45 7.70
CA LYS A 193 17.13 3.50 7.45
C LYS A 193 17.63 2.08 7.74
N TRP A 194 17.37 1.59 8.95
CA TRP A 194 17.96 0.33 9.45
C TRP A 194 17.69 -0.89 8.60
N LYS A 195 16.44 -1.13 8.22
CA LYS A 195 16.07 -2.31 7.44
C LYS A 195 16.80 -2.35 6.07
N PRO A 196 16.76 -1.28 5.25
CA PRO A 196 17.55 -1.22 4.02
C PRO A 196 19.05 -1.39 4.25
N TYR A 197 19.60 -0.72 5.26
CA TYR A 197 21.02 -0.84 5.61
C TYR A 197 21.42 -2.30 5.89
N ILE A 198 20.65 -3.00 6.71
CA ILE A 198 20.90 -4.41 7.09
C ILE A 198 20.75 -5.35 5.88
N GLN A 199 19.76 -5.10 5.01
CA GLN A 199 19.58 -5.88 3.78
C GLN A 199 20.73 -5.65 2.80
N ASN A 200 21.16 -4.40 2.61
CA ASN A 200 22.32 -4.06 1.78
C ASN A 200 23.61 -4.65 2.32
N HIS A 201 23.75 -4.72 3.66
CA HIS A 201 24.86 -5.40 4.29
C HIS A 201 24.86 -6.91 3.98
N ALA A 202 23.71 -7.57 4.06
CA ALA A 202 23.58 -8.98 3.70
C ALA A 202 23.91 -9.25 2.21
N TYR A 203 23.45 -8.37 1.32
CA TYR A 203 23.84 -8.36 -0.09
C TYR A 203 25.36 -8.22 -0.25
N GLY A 204 25.97 -7.26 0.45
CA GLY A 204 27.41 -7.03 0.38
C GLY A 204 28.21 -8.25 0.83
N ILE A 205 27.76 -8.94 1.88
CA ILE A 205 28.34 -10.22 2.31
C ILE A 205 28.24 -11.25 1.18
N LYS A 206 27.06 -11.46 0.58
CA LYS A 206 26.90 -12.45 -0.50
C LYS A 206 27.75 -12.10 -1.72
N ARG A 207 27.68 -10.85 -2.18
CA ARG A 207 28.34 -10.39 -3.41
C ARG A 207 29.85 -10.26 -3.27
N PHE A 208 30.32 -9.57 -2.24
CA PHE A 208 31.71 -9.14 -2.15
C PHE A 208 32.56 -10.07 -1.26
N VAL A 209 31.96 -10.64 -0.21
CA VAL A 209 32.68 -11.55 0.71
C VAL A 209 32.62 -12.99 0.21
N LEU A 210 31.42 -13.50 -0.09
CA LEU A 210 31.23 -14.88 -0.56
C LEU A 210 31.47 -15.04 -2.05
N LYS A 211 31.52 -13.93 -2.80
CA LYS A 211 31.68 -13.89 -4.27
C LYS A 211 30.61 -14.70 -5.01
N GLU A 212 29.41 -14.73 -4.45
CA GLU A 212 28.22 -15.33 -5.06
C GLU A 212 27.45 -14.28 -5.88
N GLU A 213 26.61 -14.73 -6.81
CA GLU A 213 25.70 -13.82 -7.50
C GLU A 213 24.61 -13.40 -6.51
N ALA A 214 24.47 -12.10 -6.28
CA ALA A 214 23.57 -11.57 -5.28
C ALA A 214 22.63 -10.55 -5.92
N TYR A 215 21.37 -10.60 -5.54
CA TYR A 215 20.39 -9.63 -5.95
C TYR A 215 20.50 -8.42 -5.04
N LEU A 216 20.76 -7.24 -5.65
CA LEU A 216 20.71 -5.98 -4.93
C LEU A 216 19.33 -5.91 -4.26
N PRO A 217 19.24 -5.69 -2.94
CA PRO A 217 17.99 -5.31 -2.32
C PRO A 217 17.67 -3.99 -3.01
N SER A 218 16.76 -4.02 -4.00
CA SER A 218 16.32 -2.81 -4.67
C SER A 218 16.06 -1.81 -3.56
N GLU A 219 16.54 -0.57 -3.70
CA GLU A 219 16.41 0.42 -2.64
C GLU A 219 14.90 0.58 -2.24
N GLY A 220 13.96 -0.05 -2.99
CA GLY A 220 12.53 -0.24 -2.80
C GLY A 220 11.98 -1.48 -2.15
N PHE A 221 12.80 -2.10 -1.34
CA PHE A 221 12.32 -2.99 -0.30
C PHE A 221 11.80 -2.26 0.96
N VAL A 222 11.83 -0.92 1.00
CA VAL A 222 11.67 -0.17 2.27
C VAL A 222 10.27 -0.27 2.86
N ASP A 223 9.18 -0.07 2.10
CA ASP A 223 7.84 0.01 2.70
C ASP A 223 6.80 -0.92 2.08
N ALA A 224 7.21 -1.73 1.11
CA ALA A 224 6.34 -2.59 0.35
C ALA A 224 6.23 -3.99 1.01
N ARG A 225 5.19 -4.26 1.80
CA ARG A 225 4.96 -5.64 2.33
C ARG A 225 4.33 -6.53 1.27
N VAL A 226 4.91 -7.71 1.08
CA VAL A 226 4.28 -8.79 0.31
C VAL A 226 3.21 -9.43 1.20
N ILE A 227 1.94 -9.16 0.89
CA ILE A 227 0.80 -9.60 1.72
C ILE A 227 0.66 -11.12 1.75
N MET A 228 0.94 -11.78 0.63
CA MET A 228 0.61 -13.20 0.46
C MET A 228 1.46 -14.15 1.30
N ASN A 229 2.69 -13.74 1.64
CA ASN A 229 3.68 -14.57 2.33
C ASN A 229 3.97 -14.07 3.75
N ASN A 230 3.18 -13.14 4.29
CA ASN A 230 3.44 -12.56 5.60
C ASN A 230 2.77 -13.36 6.73
N PRO A 231 3.53 -14.06 7.59
CA PRO A 231 2.98 -14.80 8.73
C PRO A 231 2.45 -13.90 9.87
N MET A 232 2.79 -12.61 9.86
CA MET A 232 2.39 -11.63 10.89
C MET A 232 1.04 -10.97 10.62
N LEU A 233 0.45 -11.15 9.43
CA LEU A 233 -0.90 -10.64 9.17
C LEU A 233 -1.91 -11.49 9.95
N PRO A 234 -2.85 -10.87 10.69
CA PRO A 234 -3.83 -11.62 11.45
C PRO A 234 -4.64 -12.51 10.51
N SER A 235 -4.64 -13.82 10.78
CA SER A 235 -5.48 -14.77 10.06
C SER A 235 -6.93 -14.28 10.05
N PHE A 236 -7.66 -14.56 8.97
CA PHE A 236 -9.09 -14.23 8.89
C PHE A 236 -9.93 -14.84 10.01
N THR A 237 -9.36 -15.82 10.72
CA THR A 237 -9.96 -16.55 11.84
C THR A 237 -9.80 -15.89 13.20
N SER A 238 -8.92 -14.89 13.37
CA SER A 238 -8.76 -14.19 14.65
C SER A 238 -10.02 -13.37 14.99
N PRO A 239 -10.78 -13.71 16.05
CA PRO A 239 -12.06 -13.05 16.37
C PRO A 239 -11.92 -11.68 17.03
N ILE A 240 -10.73 -11.31 17.53
CA ILE A 240 -10.62 -10.50 18.75
C ILE A 240 -10.70 -8.97 18.56
N SER A 241 -10.64 -8.40 17.34
CA SER A 241 -10.72 -6.92 17.23
C SER A 241 -11.48 -6.32 16.05
N ARG A 242 -12.03 -7.11 15.12
CA ARG A 242 -12.47 -6.55 13.82
C ARG A 242 -13.85 -5.88 13.81
N ASN A 243 -14.75 -6.14 14.75
CA ASN A 243 -16.09 -5.49 14.77
C ASN A 243 -16.07 -4.06 15.32
N ALA A 244 -15.13 -3.73 16.21
CA ALA A 244 -15.14 -2.45 16.95
C ALA A 244 -14.92 -1.23 16.04
N PHE A 245 -14.29 -1.43 14.89
CA PHE A 245 -13.95 -0.36 13.96
C PHE A 245 -15.01 -0.12 12.89
N TYR A 246 -15.99 -1.01 12.69
CA TYR A 246 -16.97 -0.84 11.62
C TYR A 246 -18.16 -0.02 12.09
N LYS A 247 -18.38 1.13 11.45
CA LYS A 247 -19.63 1.85 11.61
C LYS A 247 -20.80 1.01 11.11
N LYS A 248 -21.85 0.94 11.92
CA LYS A 248 -23.05 0.18 11.59
C LYS A 248 -23.80 0.90 10.46
N VAL A 249 -24.00 0.20 9.34
CA VAL A 249 -24.88 0.64 8.26
C VAL A 249 -26.34 0.52 8.74
N LEU A 250 -27.17 1.53 8.46
CA LEU A 250 -28.58 1.49 8.83
C LEU A 250 -29.34 0.37 8.13
N SER A 251 -30.37 -0.14 8.79
CA SER A 251 -31.29 -1.08 8.18
C SER A 251 -32.16 -0.41 7.12
N TYR A 252 -32.59 -1.19 6.12
CA TYR A 252 -33.47 -0.73 5.05
C TYR A 252 -34.68 0.07 5.55
N SER A 253 -35.36 -0.39 6.60
CA SER A 253 -36.53 0.32 7.15
C SER A 253 -36.19 1.71 7.68
N LYS A 254 -35.03 1.89 8.32
CA LYS A 254 -34.56 3.19 8.81
C LYS A 254 -34.12 4.09 7.64
N THR A 255 -33.34 3.54 6.72
CA THR A 255 -32.91 4.27 5.50
C THR A 255 -34.12 4.72 4.69
N LYS A 256 -35.12 3.85 4.47
CA LYS A 256 -36.37 4.19 3.80
C LYS A 256 -37.08 5.33 4.51
N LYS A 257 -37.21 5.29 5.83
CA LYS A 257 -37.86 6.37 6.59
C LYS A 257 -37.14 7.70 6.36
N ILE A 258 -35.82 7.73 6.46
CA ILE A 258 -35.01 8.94 6.26
C ILE A 258 -35.15 9.46 4.82
N VAL A 259 -34.88 8.60 3.83
CA VAL A 259 -34.85 8.97 2.41
C VAL A 259 -36.22 9.44 1.93
N MET A 260 -37.29 8.70 2.26
CA MET A 260 -38.65 9.07 1.83
C MET A 260 -39.20 10.29 2.59
N SER A 261 -38.62 10.63 3.75
CA SER A 261 -39.00 11.83 4.49
C SER A 261 -38.29 13.10 4.03
N SER A 262 -37.27 13.00 3.17
CA SER A 262 -36.54 14.15 2.66
C SER A 262 -37.42 15.02 1.78
N ASP A 263 -37.32 16.34 1.96
CA ASP A 263 -38.06 17.32 1.16
C ASP A 263 -37.76 17.21 -0.33
N LEU A 264 -36.52 16.82 -0.68
CA LEU A 264 -36.12 16.59 -2.07
C LEU A 264 -36.94 15.46 -2.69
N VAL A 265 -37.07 14.34 -1.98
CA VAL A 265 -37.78 13.15 -2.47
C VAL A 265 -39.28 13.40 -2.49
N ARG A 266 -39.84 13.99 -1.43
CA ARG A 266 -41.26 14.36 -1.36
C ARG A 266 -41.65 15.30 -2.50
N THR A 267 -40.84 16.31 -2.78
CA THR A 267 -41.11 17.26 -3.87
C THR A 267 -41.17 16.57 -5.23
N GLU A 268 -40.27 15.64 -5.51
CA GLU A 268 -40.29 14.90 -6.78
C GLU A 268 -41.43 13.88 -6.85
N ILE A 269 -41.81 13.25 -5.73
CA ILE A 269 -43.02 12.42 -5.64
C ILE A 269 -44.25 13.25 -6.00
N GLU A 270 -44.43 14.43 -5.38
CA GLU A 270 -45.57 15.31 -5.66
C GLU A 270 -45.61 15.76 -7.13
N LYS A 271 -44.47 16.13 -7.71
CA LYS A 271 -44.38 16.49 -9.13
C LYS A 271 -44.81 15.34 -10.03
N GLU A 272 -44.38 14.13 -9.72
CA GLU A 272 -44.73 12.96 -10.51
C GLU A 272 -46.21 12.58 -10.39
N VAL A 273 -46.77 12.62 -9.18
CA VAL A 273 -48.21 12.42 -8.92
C VAL A 273 -49.03 13.43 -9.71
N ARG A 274 -48.68 14.73 -9.65
CA ARG A 274 -49.34 15.79 -10.42
C ARG A 274 -49.25 15.56 -11.93
N LYS A 275 -48.09 15.13 -12.44
CA LYS A 275 -47.90 14.85 -13.87
C LYS A 275 -48.75 13.68 -14.35
N LYS A 276 -48.85 12.60 -13.56
CA LYS A 276 -49.72 11.46 -13.86
C LYS A 276 -51.20 11.84 -13.78
N LEU A 277 -51.60 12.58 -12.75
CA LEU A 277 -52.96 13.10 -12.60
C LEU A 277 -53.38 14.01 -13.76
N ALA A 278 -52.51 14.92 -14.20
CA ALA A 278 -52.79 15.81 -15.33
C ALA A 278 -52.91 15.07 -16.67
N THR A 279 -52.24 13.92 -16.81
CA THR A 279 -52.41 13.03 -17.98
C THR A 279 -53.75 12.30 -17.89
N PHE A 280 -54.15 11.88 -16.69
CA PHE A 280 -55.40 11.16 -16.44
C PHE A 280 -56.64 12.06 -16.57
N SER A 281 -56.60 13.30 -16.04
CA SER A 281 -57.71 14.25 -16.14
C SER A 281 -58.02 14.68 -17.58
N LYS A 282 -57.04 14.59 -18.49
CA LYS A 282 -57.27 14.80 -19.94
C LYS A 282 -58.06 13.67 -20.61
N SER A 283 -58.30 12.56 -19.92
CA SER A 283 -58.92 11.35 -20.48
C SER A 283 -60.34 11.06 -19.96
N LEU A 284 -60.89 11.85 -19.04
CA LEU A 284 -62.20 11.66 -18.41
C LEU A 284 -62.85 13.00 -18.03
N ASP A 285 -64.20 13.04 -17.98
CA ASP A 285 -64.96 14.18 -17.45
C ASP A 285 -64.63 14.47 -15.97
N ASP A 286 -64.46 15.75 -15.64
CA ASP A 286 -63.99 16.32 -14.36
C ASP A 286 -64.93 16.05 -13.16
N SER A 287 -65.10 14.79 -12.75
CA SER A 287 -65.83 14.44 -11.53
C SER A 287 -64.91 14.48 -10.29
N PRO A 288 -65.15 15.35 -9.29
CA PRO A 288 -64.25 15.55 -8.14
C PRO A 288 -64.06 14.30 -7.25
N ALA A 289 -65.08 13.44 -7.15
CA ALA A 289 -65.03 12.23 -6.35
C ALA A 289 -64.23 11.09 -7.01
N LEU A 290 -64.16 11.07 -8.34
CA LEU A 290 -63.34 10.13 -9.10
C LEU A 290 -61.87 10.57 -9.11
N LEU A 291 -61.61 11.87 -9.20
CA LEU A 291 -60.26 12.44 -9.15
C LEU A 291 -59.55 12.18 -7.80
N SER A 292 -60.26 12.30 -6.67
CA SER A 292 -59.68 12.03 -5.35
C SER A 292 -59.34 10.54 -5.13
N LYS A 293 -60.17 9.62 -5.61
CA LYS A 293 -59.89 8.18 -5.56
C LYS A 293 -58.70 7.81 -6.45
N GLU A 294 -58.60 8.38 -7.65
CA GLU A 294 -57.49 8.10 -8.55
C GLU A 294 -56.18 8.73 -8.06
N GLU A 295 -56.22 9.91 -7.43
CA GLU A 295 -55.04 10.52 -6.79
C GLU A 295 -54.43 9.60 -5.72
N VAL A 296 -55.24 9.01 -4.85
CA VAL A 296 -54.76 8.04 -3.84
C VAL A 296 -54.10 6.84 -4.52
N LYS A 297 -54.70 6.32 -5.60
CA LYS A 297 -54.17 5.18 -6.35
C LYS A 297 -52.84 5.50 -7.05
N ILE A 298 -52.76 6.64 -7.73
CA ILE A 298 -51.53 7.13 -8.38
C ILE A 298 -50.43 7.36 -7.34
N ARG A 299 -50.75 7.99 -6.20
CA ARG A 299 -49.79 8.19 -5.11
C ARG A 299 -49.24 6.85 -4.60
N ASN A 300 -50.09 5.87 -4.34
CA ASN A 300 -49.66 4.53 -3.93
C ASN A 300 -48.75 3.87 -4.98
N GLU A 301 -49.02 4.07 -6.27
CA GLU A 301 -48.17 3.58 -7.36
C GLU A 301 -46.78 4.25 -7.35
N VAL A 302 -46.74 5.58 -7.19
CA VAL A 302 -45.49 6.35 -7.12
C VAL A 302 -44.69 6.01 -5.87
N ASP A 303 -45.34 5.82 -4.72
CA ASP A 303 -44.69 5.38 -3.48
C ASP A 303 -44.11 3.97 -3.61
N LYS A 304 -44.83 3.06 -4.27
CA LYS A 304 -44.34 1.70 -4.58
C LYS A 304 -43.13 1.76 -5.52
N ARG A 305 -43.17 2.61 -6.55
CA ARG A 305 -42.04 2.85 -7.45
C ARG A 305 -40.83 3.43 -6.69
N SER A 306 -41.06 4.37 -5.77
CA SER A 306 -40.02 4.97 -4.93
C SER A 306 -39.33 3.92 -4.05
N ASP A 307 -40.11 3.04 -3.41
CA ASP A 307 -39.58 1.91 -2.63
C ASP A 307 -38.74 0.97 -3.51
N GLN A 308 -39.23 0.63 -4.71
CA GLN A 308 -38.48 -0.22 -5.65
C GLN A 308 -37.17 0.41 -6.11
N ILE A 309 -37.15 1.72 -6.36
CA ILE A 309 -35.93 2.45 -6.68
C ILE A 309 -34.95 2.36 -5.51
N LEU A 310 -35.39 2.66 -4.28
CA LEU A 310 -34.51 2.60 -3.12
C LEU A 310 -33.98 1.19 -2.86
N ARG A 311 -34.80 0.14 -3.02
CA ARG A 311 -34.35 -1.26 -2.89
C ARG A 311 -33.24 -1.62 -3.85
N ARG A 312 -33.30 -1.12 -5.09
CA ARG A 312 -32.27 -1.36 -6.11
C ARG A 312 -30.98 -0.61 -5.80
N ILE A 313 -31.07 0.57 -5.22
CA ILE A 313 -29.90 1.37 -4.84
C ILE A 313 -29.24 0.78 -3.58
N TYR A 314 -30.03 0.48 -2.56
CA TYR A 314 -29.59 0.20 -1.18
C TYR A 314 -28.56 -0.94 -1.05
N SER A 315 -27.56 -0.73 -0.20
CA SER A 315 -26.62 -1.78 0.20
C SER A 315 -27.18 -2.61 1.36
N ALA A 316 -27.43 -3.89 1.11
CA ALA A 316 -27.86 -4.85 2.13
C ALA A 316 -26.70 -5.37 3.00
N PHE A 317 -25.75 -4.49 3.33
CA PHE A 317 -24.50 -4.80 3.98
C PHE A 317 -24.66 -5.71 5.21
N ASP A 318 -23.91 -6.80 5.21
CA ASP A 318 -23.80 -7.75 6.30
C ASP A 318 -22.34 -8.14 6.51
N MET A 319 -21.86 -7.99 7.75
CA MET A 319 -20.47 -8.29 8.09
C MET A 319 -20.12 -9.77 7.89
N SER A 320 -21.07 -10.68 8.09
CA SER A 320 -20.84 -12.11 7.87
C SER A 320 -20.65 -12.41 6.38
N SER A 321 -21.51 -11.87 5.53
CA SER A 321 -21.39 -11.97 4.08
C SER A 321 -20.07 -11.36 3.58
N LEU A 322 -19.72 -10.14 4.01
CA LEU A 322 -18.43 -9.52 3.67
C LEU A 322 -17.26 -10.45 4.03
N ARG A 323 -17.24 -10.99 5.27
CA ARG A 323 -16.17 -11.91 5.70
C ARG A 323 -16.08 -13.14 4.82
N LYS A 324 -17.20 -13.78 4.50
CA LYS A 324 -17.23 -14.96 3.63
C LYS A 324 -16.71 -14.63 2.24
N THR A 325 -17.11 -13.49 1.67
CA THR A 325 -16.61 -13.01 0.37
C THR A 325 -15.10 -12.79 0.40
N LEU A 326 -14.57 -12.11 1.42
CA LEU A 326 -13.14 -11.86 1.55
C LEU A 326 -12.34 -13.15 1.83
N GLN A 327 -12.88 -14.07 2.64
CA GLN A 327 -12.27 -15.38 2.90
C GLN A 327 -12.22 -16.25 1.63
N GLY A 328 -13.25 -16.19 0.77
CA GLY A 328 -13.29 -16.93 -0.48
C GLY A 328 -12.39 -16.35 -1.59
N THR A 329 -12.20 -15.03 -1.62
CA THR A 329 -11.41 -14.35 -2.67
C THR A 329 -9.90 -14.44 -2.44
N LEU A 330 -9.45 -14.56 -1.19
CA LEU A 330 -8.02 -14.57 -0.89
C LEU A 330 -7.24 -15.79 -1.38
N PRO A 331 -7.73 -17.04 -1.25
CA PRO A 331 -7.07 -18.19 -1.85
C PRO A 331 -6.93 -18.02 -3.36
N ILE A 332 -7.92 -17.43 -4.02
CA ILE A 332 -7.88 -17.12 -5.45
C ILE A 332 -6.74 -16.14 -5.70
N PHE A 333 -6.70 -15.01 -4.99
CA PHE A 333 -5.60 -14.06 -5.12
C PHE A 333 -4.24 -14.74 -4.90
N LYS A 334 -4.05 -15.46 -3.79
CA LYS A 334 -2.79 -16.18 -3.47
C LYS A 334 -2.32 -17.14 -4.55
N LYS A 335 -3.26 -17.77 -5.26
CA LYS A 335 -2.92 -18.69 -6.35
C LYS A 335 -2.63 -17.95 -7.66
N THR A 336 -3.33 -16.85 -7.92
CA THR A 336 -3.26 -16.12 -9.19
C THR A 336 -2.13 -15.08 -9.26
N PHE A 337 -1.82 -14.38 -8.16
CA PHE A 337 -0.68 -13.44 -8.14
C PHE A 337 0.52 -14.05 -7.41
N LYS A 338 1.71 -13.85 -7.97
CA LYS A 338 2.99 -14.23 -7.32
C LYS A 338 3.26 -13.36 -6.09
N LYS A 339 2.89 -12.08 -6.15
CA LYS A 339 2.99 -11.15 -5.01
C LYS A 339 1.96 -10.02 -5.12
N ILE A 340 1.36 -9.66 -3.98
CA ILE A 340 0.65 -8.39 -3.78
C ILE A 340 1.51 -7.52 -2.88
N VAL A 341 1.82 -6.32 -3.37
CA VAL A 341 2.69 -5.34 -2.72
C VAL A 341 1.87 -4.13 -2.31
N VAL A 342 2.00 -3.71 -1.05
CA VAL A 342 1.34 -2.51 -0.51
C VAL A 342 2.33 -1.69 0.29
N ASN A 343 2.28 -0.36 0.12
CA ASN A 343 3.10 0.58 0.88
C ASN A 343 2.57 0.76 2.31
N GLU A 344 3.36 0.37 3.29
CA GLU A 344 3.01 0.40 4.71
C GLU A 344 3.02 1.78 5.33
N ILE A 345 3.93 2.68 4.92
CA ILE A 345 3.94 4.05 5.42
C ILE A 345 2.63 4.73 5.05
N GLN A 346 2.22 4.59 3.79
CA GLN A 346 0.95 5.15 3.32
C GLN A 346 -0.23 4.56 4.07
N LEU A 347 -0.19 3.26 4.37
CA LEU A 347 -1.22 2.60 5.15
C LEU A 347 -1.23 3.04 6.63
N GLN A 348 -0.07 3.30 7.23
CA GLN A 348 0.02 3.82 8.60
C GLN A 348 -0.55 5.25 8.66
N ASN A 349 -0.19 6.11 7.71
CA ASN A 349 -0.77 7.43 7.55
C ASN A 349 -2.29 7.35 7.36
N LEU A 350 -2.77 6.34 6.60
CA LEU A 350 -4.19 6.09 6.41
C LEU A 350 -4.89 5.70 7.73
N LYS A 351 -4.26 4.89 8.59
CA LYS A 351 -4.78 4.54 9.92
C LYS A 351 -4.93 5.78 10.81
N GLU A 352 -3.93 6.63 10.84
CA GLU A 352 -3.97 7.89 11.60
C GLU A 352 -5.08 8.82 11.09
N MET A 353 -5.21 8.93 9.76
CA MET A 353 -6.29 9.69 9.13
C MET A 353 -7.68 9.15 9.50
N PHE A 354 -7.87 7.83 9.57
CA PHE A 354 -9.14 7.23 9.99
C PHE A 354 -9.53 7.65 11.41
N SER A 355 -8.55 7.71 12.32
CA SER A 355 -8.78 8.12 13.71
C SER A 355 -9.12 9.60 13.86
N GLN A 356 -8.66 10.46 12.94
CA GLN A 356 -8.81 11.93 13.03
C GLN A 356 -9.90 12.50 12.10
N ARG A 357 -10.59 11.66 11.32
CA ARG A 357 -11.53 12.11 10.28
C ARG A 357 -12.73 12.89 10.85
N ARG A 358 -13.06 14.01 10.21
CA ARG A 358 -14.25 14.84 10.51
C ARG A 358 -15.46 14.54 9.61
N GLY A 359 -15.27 13.73 8.57
CA GLY A 359 -16.28 13.39 7.58
C GLY A 359 -16.10 11.98 6.99
N PRO A 360 -16.91 11.62 5.97
CA PRO A 360 -16.72 10.37 5.23
C PRO A 360 -15.38 10.35 4.49
N ILE A 361 -14.88 9.12 4.26
CA ILE A 361 -13.71 8.86 3.43
C ILE A 361 -14.19 8.19 2.15
N ILE A 362 -13.73 8.70 1.01
CA ILE A 362 -14.11 8.21 -0.30
C ILE A 362 -12.84 7.78 -1.05
N PHE A 363 -12.68 6.48 -1.24
CA PHE A 363 -11.59 5.93 -2.03
C PHE A 363 -11.87 6.12 -3.53
N CYS A 364 -10.84 6.57 -4.25
CA CYS A 364 -10.87 6.80 -5.70
C CYS A 364 -9.79 5.95 -6.39
N PRO A 365 -9.95 4.62 -6.47
CA PRO A 365 -8.98 3.76 -7.12
C PRO A 365 -8.97 3.92 -8.64
N THR A 366 -7.83 3.62 -9.26
CA THR A 366 -7.75 3.35 -10.70
C THR A 366 -8.54 2.09 -11.05
N HIS A 367 -9.19 2.08 -12.21
CA HIS A 367 -9.98 0.92 -12.64
C HIS A 367 -9.29 0.17 -13.79
N ARG A 368 -8.83 -1.04 -13.52
CA ARG A 368 -8.08 -1.92 -14.44
C ARG A 368 -8.70 -3.32 -14.53
N SER A 369 -9.34 -3.79 -13.46
CA SER A 369 -9.91 -5.14 -13.37
C SER A 369 -11.22 -5.15 -12.58
N TYR A 370 -12.06 -6.16 -12.77
CA TYR A 370 -13.20 -6.41 -11.89
C TYR A 370 -12.78 -6.83 -10.48
N ALA A 371 -11.54 -7.26 -10.29
CA ALA A 371 -11.04 -7.57 -8.95
C ALA A 371 -10.64 -6.35 -8.13
N ASP A 372 -10.57 -5.14 -8.72
CA ASP A 372 -10.02 -3.95 -8.07
C ASP A 372 -10.67 -3.66 -6.70
N PHE A 373 -12.00 -3.63 -6.64
CA PHE A 373 -12.74 -3.35 -5.40
C PHE A 373 -12.56 -4.47 -4.36
N LEU A 374 -12.46 -5.74 -4.80
CA LEU A 374 -12.19 -6.87 -3.91
C LEU A 374 -10.77 -6.81 -3.35
N ILE A 375 -9.79 -6.39 -4.15
CA ILE A 375 -8.40 -6.23 -3.74
C ILE A 375 -8.28 -5.11 -2.72
N LEU A 376 -8.83 -3.93 -3.00
CA LEU A 376 -8.82 -2.81 -2.05
C LEU A 376 -9.53 -3.20 -0.74
N SER A 377 -10.72 -3.80 -0.83
CA SER A 377 -11.46 -4.29 0.34
C SER A 377 -10.67 -5.32 1.15
N SER A 378 -10.01 -6.28 0.48
CA SER A 378 -9.19 -7.30 1.13
C SER A 378 -8.01 -6.70 1.87
N ILE A 379 -7.32 -5.74 1.25
CA ILE A 379 -6.16 -5.05 1.82
C ILE A 379 -6.60 -4.26 3.06
N LEU A 380 -7.64 -3.43 2.95
CA LEU A 380 -8.15 -2.64 4.08
C LEU A 380 -8.58 -3.56 5.25
N TYR A 381 -9.31 -4.64 4.96
CA TYR A 381 -9.74 -5.60 5.97
C TYR A 381 -8.55 -6.31 6.66
N LEU A 382 -7.54 -6.72 5.88
CA LEU A 382 -6.34 -7.38 6.40
C LEU A 382 -5.57 -6.51 7.39
N TYR A 383 -5.54 -5.20 7.14
CA TYR A 383 -4.86 -4.22 7.98
C TYR A 383 -5.74 -3.62 9.09
N GLY A 384 -6.96 -4.14 9.28
CA GLY A 384 -7.86 -3.74 10.36
C GLY A 384 -8.57 -2.41 10.13
N LEU A 385 -8.64 -1.95 8.88
CA LEU A 385 -9.39 -0.75 8.49
C LEU A 385 -10.83 -1.10 8.11
N GLU A 386 -11.71 -0.10 8.19
CA GLU A 386 -13.08 -0.18 7.67
C GLU A 386 -13.06 -0.40 6.15
N VAL A 387 -13.85 -1.36 5.66
CA VAL A 387 -14.03 -1.63 4.22
C VAL A 387 -15.08 -0.68 3.64
N PRO A 388 -14.83 -0.09 2.44
CA PRO A 388 -15.76 0.84 1.81
C PRO A 388 -17.07 0.18 1.35
N LEU A 389 -18.15 0.95 1.37
CA LEU A 389 -19.35 0.69 0.58
C LEU A 389 -19.06 1.03 -0.89
N ILE A 390 -19.30 0.07 -1.79
CA ILE A 390 -18.84 0.17 -3.19
C ILE A 390 -19.96 0.73 -4.05
N CYS A 391 -19.71 1.85 -4.74
CA CYS A 391 -20.61 2.37 -5.76
C CYS A 391 -20.48 1.55 -7.05
N ALA A 392 -21.38 0.59 -7.25
CA ALA A 392 -21.37 -0.32 -8.39
C ALA A 392 -22.37 0.11 -9.47
N GLY A 393 -22.14 -0.32 -10.72
CA GLY A 393 -23.11 -0.14 -11.80
C GLY A 393 -24.32 -1.06 -11.64
N GLU A 394 -25.51 -0.60 -12.03
CA GLU A 394 -26.74 -1.40 -11.94
C GLU A 394 -26.70 -2.69 -12.78
N ASP A 395 -25.80 -2.77 -13.77
CA ASP A 395 -25.59 -3.96 -14.62
C ASP A 395 -25.35 -5.24 -13.79
N PHE A 396 -24.73 -5.13 -12.61
CA PHE A 396 -24.47 -6.27 -11.72
C PHE A 396 -25.73 -6.86 -11.08
N LEU A 397 -26.83 -6.09 -10.97
CA LEU A 397 -28.10 -6.60 -10.45
C LEU A 397 -28.74 -7.63 -11.40
N GLY A 398 -28.40 -7.58 -12.69
CA GLY A 398 -28.87 -8.55 -13.68
C GLY A 398 -28.23 -9.94 -13.56
N MET A 399 -27.22 -10.10 -12.71
CA MET A 399 -26.48 -11.35 -12.55
C MET A 399 -27.04 -12.16 -11.36
N PRO A 400 -27.61 -13.36 -11.58
CA PRO A 400 -28.11 -14.20 -10.49
C PRO A 400 -27.04 -14.47 -9.44
N PHE A 401 -27.43 -14.39 -8.16
CA PHE A 401 -26.57 -14.57 -6.96
C PHE A 401 -25.47 -13.51 -6.76
N VAL A 402 -24.83 -13.03 -7.83
CA VAL A 402 -23.75 -12.03 -7.76
C VAL A 402 -24.25 -10.70 -7.23
N GLY A 403 -25.41 -10.22 -7.71
CA GLY A 403 -26.01 -8.97 -7.23
C GLY A 403 -26.30 -9.00 -5.72
N ASP A 404 -26.89 -10.09 -5.21
CA ASP A 404 -27.17 -10.26 -3.77
C ASP A 404 -25.88 -10.35 -2.95
N LEU A 405 -24.91 -11.14 -3.41
CA LEU A 405 -23.62 -11.29 -2.73
C LEU A 405 -22.87 -9.95 -2.64
N LEU A 406 -22.81 -9.20 -3.75
CA LEU A 406 -22.19 -7.87 -3.78
C LEU A 406 -22.94 -6.89 -2.89
N GLY A 407 -24.26 -6.85 -2.97
CA GLY A 407 -25.10 -5.99 -2.13
C GLY A 407 -24.88 -6.27 -0.64
N ARG A 408 -24.81 -7.54 -0.24
CA ARG A 408 -24.55 -7.97 1.14
C ARG A 408 -23.09 -7.80 1.56
N SER A 409 -22.17 -7.69 0.61
CA SER A 409 -20.76 -7.39 0.86
C SER A 409 -20.46 -5.88 0.87
N GLY A 410 -21.46 -5.00 0.65
CA GLY A 410 -21.30 -3.55 0.75
C GLY A 410 -21.50 -2.77 -0.55
N ALA A 411 -21.89 -3.41 -1.65
CA ALA A 411 -22.21 -2.69 -2.88
C ALA A 411 -23.57 -1.98 -2.77
N PHE A 412 -23.65 -0.77 -3.32
CA PHE A 412 -24.89 -0.07 -3.65
C PHE A 412 -24.85 0.31 -5.13
N PHE A 413 -26.01 0.38 -5.78
CA PHE A 413 -26.06 0.36 -7.25
C PHE A 413 -26.52 1.70 -7.83
N MET A 414 -25.75 2.21 -8.82
CA MET A 414 -26.08 3.41 -9.59
C MET A 414 -26.38 3.10 -11.05
N ARG A 415 -27.31 3.85 -11.63
CA ARG A 415 -27.57 3.86 -13.08
C ARG A 415 -26.44 4.59 -13.81
N ARG A 416 -26.26 4.27 -15.11
CA ARG A 416 -25.31 4.99 -15.98
C ARG A 416 -25.75 6.43 -16.28
N SER A 417 -27.05 6.70 -16.29
CA SER A 417 -27.63 8.03 -16.58
C SER A 417 -28.79 8.34 -15.64
N PHE A 418 -28.86 9.60 -15.19
CA PHE A 418 -29.92 10.11 -14.31
C PHE A 418 -30.86 11.09 -15.05
N LYS A 419 -30.64 11.33 -16.35
CA LYS A 419 -31.28 12.44 -17.09
C LYS A 419 -32.80 12.33 -17.16
N ASP A 420 -33.32 11.12 -17.33
CA ASP A 420 -34.73 10.89 -17.67
C ASP A 420 -35.58 10.47 -16.46
N ASP A 421 -35.03 10.52 -15.24
CA ASP A 421 -35.72 10.06 -14.03
C ASP A 421 -35.39 10.95 -12.81
N PRO A 422 -36.09 12.10 -12.65
CA PRO A 422 -35.87 13.02 -11.54
C PRO A 422 -36.11 12.40 -10.16
N LEU A 423 -37.11 11.52 -10.04
CA LEU A 423 -37.40 10.79 -8.81
C LEU A 423 -36.25 9.87 -8.42
N TYR A 424 -35.71 9.10 -9.38
CA TYR A 424 -34.52 8.29 -9.14
C TYR A 424 -33.33 9.15 -8.67
N LYS A 425 -33.10 10.28 -9.33
CA LYS A 425 -32.02 11.21 -8.97
C LYS A 425 -32.17 11.71 -7.53
N ALA A 426 -33.38 12.11 -7.13
CA ALA A 426 -33.67 12.56 -5.78
C ALA A 426 -33.41 11.48 -4.72
N ILE A 427 -33.92 10.26 -4.95
CA ILE A 427 -33.74 9.12 -4.04
C ILE A 427 -32.26 8.74 -3.91
N PHE A 428 -31.53 8.69 -5.04
CA PHE A 428 -30.10 8.38 -5.04
C PHE A 428 -29.29 9.45 -4.29
N TYR A 429 -29.59 10.73 -4.53
CA TYR A 429 -28.92 11.85 -3.87
C TYR A 429 -29.12 11.81 -2.36
N GLU A 430 -30.34 11.51 -1.92
CA GLU A 430 -30.65 11.45 -0.50
C GLU A 430 -30.05 10.20 0.17
N TYR A 431 -30.02 9.06 -0.51
CA TYR A 431 -29.36 7.85 -0.02
C TYR A 431 -27.86 8.07 0.21
N VAL A 432 -27.14 8.60 -0.79
CA VAL A 432 -25.71 8.92 -0.66
C VAL A 432 -25.49 10.01 0.39
N GLY A 433 -26.40 10.99 0.47
CA GLY A 433 -26.35 12.04 1.48
C GLY A 433 -26.45 11.48 2.90
N GLN A 434 -27.31 10.47 3.11
CA GLN A 434 -27.43 9.76 4.37
C GLN A 434 -26.13 8.99 4.72
N LEU A 435 -25.50 8.31 3.76
CA LEU A 435 -24.20 7.66 3.97
C LEU A 435 -23.11 8.66 4.39
N ASN A 436 -23.09 9.85 3.75
CA ASN A 436 -22.16 10.91 4.09
C ASN A 436 -22.37 11.45 5.52
N ARG A 437 -23.62 11.72 5.92
CA ARG A 437 -23.94 12.21 7.28
C ARG A 437 -23.57 11.20 8.37
N GLU A 438 -23.60 9.92 8.07
CA GLU A 438 -23.11 8.86 8.97
C GLU A 438 -21.58 8.71 8.96
N ARG A 439 -20.90 9.45 8.09
CA ARG A 439 -19.47 9.39 7.81
C ARG A 439 -19.05 7.96 7.46
N GLN A 440 -19.85 7.29 6.63
CA GLN A 440 -19.51 5.98 6.07
C GLN A 440 -18.31 6.11 5.14
N ILE A 441 -17.58 5.01 4.95
CA ILE A 441 -16.54 4.94 3.93
C ILE A 441 -17.14 4.43 2.63
N MET A 442 -16.78 5.05 1.52
CA MET A 442 -17.24 4.66 0.20
C MET A 442 -16.07 4.49 -0.77
N GLU A 443 -16.33 3.79 -1.88
CA GLU A 443 -15.40 3.64 -2.99
C GLU A 443 -16.14 3.91 -4.31
N PHE A 444 -15.49 4.64 -5.22
CA PHE A 444 -15.92 4.73 -6.60
C PHE A 444 -14.76 4.89 -7.57
N PHE A 445 -14.95 4.42 -8.80
CA PHE A 445 -13.99 4.57 -9.87
C PHE A 445 -14.22 5.90 -10.60
N ILE A 446 -13.34 6.87 -10.38
CA ILE A 446 -13.46 8.21 -10.98
C ILE A 446 -13.40 8.18 -12.52
N GLU A 447 -12.77 7.17 -13.10
CA GLU A 447 -12.70 6.93 -14.55
C GLU A 447 -14.04 6.46 -15.15
N GLY A 448 -14.95 5.92 -14.32
CA GLY A 448 -16.26 5.39 -14.70
C GLY A 448 -16.25 4.06 -15.48
N THR A 449 -15.11 3.65 -16.03
CA THR A 449 -14.92 2.35 -16.71
C THR A 449 -13.47 1.90 -16.58
N ARG A 450 -13.23 0.59 -16.76
CA ARG A 450 -11.88 0.02 -16.77
C ARG A 450 -11.05 0.56 -17.94
N SER A 451 -9.80 0.88 -17.71
CA SER A 451 -8.87 1.19 -18.80
C SER A 451 -8.38 -0.10 -19.47
N ARG A 452 -8.41 -0.13 -20.81
CA ARG A 452 -7.91 -1.27 -21.61
C ARG A 452 -6.44 -1.15 -21.98
N THR A 453 -5.85 0.03 -21.77
CA THR A 453 -4.47 0.37 -22.17
C THR A 453 -3.60 0.76 -20.98
N ASN A 454 -4.09 0.59 -19.74
CA ASN A 454 -3.51 1.10 -18.50
C ASN A 454 -3.38 2.63 -18.39
N LYS A 455 -3.75 3.40 -19.42
CA LYS A 455 -3.81 4.87 -19.36
C LYS A 455 -4.97 5.32 -18.48
N ILE A 456 -4.76 6.37 -17.69
CA ILE A 456 -5.81 6.98 -16.87
C ILE A 456 -6.82 7.69 -17.80
N LEU A 457 -8.10 7.45 -17.58
CA LEU A 457 -9.18 8.06 -18.35
C LEU A 457 -9.61 9.42 -17.76
N PRO A 458 -10.21 10.32 -18.57
CA PRO A 458 -10.78 11.57 -18.06
C PRO A 458 -11.82 11.33 -16.96
N PRO A 459 -11.86 12.16 -15.91
CA PRO A 459 -12.73 11.94 -14.77
C PRO A 459 -14.22 12.07 -15.13
N LYS A 460 -15.04 11.24 -14.49
CA LYS A 460 -16.50 11.34 -14.43
C LYS A 460 -16.91 11.77 -13.03
N TYR A 461 -17.08 13.07 -12.84
CA TYR A 461 -17.40 13.68 -11.55
C TYR A 461 -18.89 13.61 -11.16
N GLY A 462 -19.71 12.81 -11.85
CA GLY A 462 -21.13 12.67 -11.56
C GLY A 462 -21.39 12.18 -10.14
N PHE A 463 -20.83 11.02 -9.76
CA PHE A 463 -20.95 10.49 -8.40
C PHE A 463 -20.25 11.41 -7.37
N LEU A 464 -19.07 11.92 -7.70
CA LEU A 464 -18.35 12.89 -6.86
C LEU A 464 -19.24 14.10 -6.51
N SER A 465 -19.97 14.66 -7.48
CA SER A 465 -20.88 15.79 -7.26
C SER A 465 -22.04 15.46 -6.30
N VAL A 466 -22.48 14.19 -6.27
CA VAL A 466 -23.49 13.73 -5.30
C VAL A 466 -22.89 13.74 -3.90
N CYS A 467 -21.66 13.26 -3.74
CA CYS A 467 -20.97 13.28 -2.47
C CYS A 467 -20.71 14.72 -1.98
N THR A 468 -20.09 15.56 -2.80
CA THR A 468 -19.71 16.93 -2.40
C THR A 468 -20.91 17.84 -2.12
N ARG A 469 -22.09 17.55 -2.70
CA ARG A 469 -23.33 18.29 -2.41
C ARG A 469 -23.59 18.43 -0.92
N THR A 470 -23.41 17.37 -0.13
CA THR A 470 -23.64 17.43 1.33
C THR A 470 -22.69 18.40 2.05
N PHE A 471 -21.46 18.54 1.58
CA PHE A 471 -20.50 19.51 2.12
C PHE A 471 -20.92 20.95 1.79
N PHE A 472 -21.26 21.22 0.53
CA PHE A 472 -21.69 22.57 0.11
C PHE A 472 -23.04 22.97 0.73
N ASN A 473 -23.92 22.00 1.00
CA ASN A 473 -25.14 22.21 1.76
C ASN A 473 -24.92 22.34 3.29
N LYS A 474 -23.68 22.24 3.78
CA LYS A 474 -23.31 22.26 5.20
C LYS A 474 -23.95 21.14 6.03
N GLU A 475 -24.28 20.02 5.40
CA GLU A 475 -24.82 18.82 6.05
C GLU A 475 -23.71 17.96 6.67
N VAL A 476 -22.48 18.08 6.16
CA VAL A 476 -21.27 17.44 6.70
C VAL A 476 -20.15 18.46 6.79
N GLU A 477 -19.30 18.32 7.82
CA GLU A 477 -18.17 19.23 8.06
C GLU A 477 -17.10 19.13 6.98
N ASP A 478 -16.85 17.93 6.46
CA ASP A 478 -15.80 17.69 5.47
C ASP A 478 -16.02 16.38 4.70
N ILE A 479 -15.26 16.18 3.62
CA ILE A 479 -15.17 14.92 2.87
C ILE A 479 -13.72 14.71 2.45
N THR A 480 -13.18 13.52 2.72
CA THR A 480 -11.80 13.19 2.33
C THR A 480 -11.79 12.22 1.15
N PHE A 481 -11.19 12.61 0.04
CA PHE A 481 -10.93 11.74 -1.11
C PHE A 481 -9.54 11.12 -1.01
N VAL A 482 -9.44 9.79 -1.15
CA VAL A 482 -8.18 9.05 -1.11
C VAL A 482 -7.94 8.41 -2.47
N PRO A 483 -7.09 8.98 -3.34
CA PRO A 483 -6.74 8.36 -4.61
C PRO A 483 -5.90 7.09 -4.36
N CYS A 484 -6.18 6.01 -5.09
CA CYS A 484 -5.41 4.75 -4.99
C CYS A 484 -4.98 4.28 -6.38
N THR A 485 -3.72 3.88 -6.54
CA THR A 485 -3.27 3.26 -7.80
C THR A 485 -3.16 1.75 -7.62
N ILE A 486 -3.76 0.99 -8.55
CA ILE A 486 -3.67 -0.46 -8.60
C ILE A 486 -2.96 -0.83 -9.91
N ASN A 487 -1.74 -1.33 -9.77
CA ASN A 487 -0.83 -1.61 -10.88
C ASN A 487 -0.64 -3.12 -11.02
N TYR A 488 -0.88 -3.63 -12.22
CA TYR A 488 -0.84 -5.06 -12.53
C TYR A 488 0.30 -5.36 -13.50
N SER A 489 1.09 -6.40 -13.25
CA SER A 489 1.98 -6.95 -14.28
C SER A 489 1.18 -7.52 -15.45
N ARG A 490 0.11 -8.26 -15.14
CA ARG A 490 -0.91 -8.75 -16.08
C ARG A 490 -2.29 -8.63 -15.42
N THR A 491 -3.27 -8.10 -16.14
CA THR A 491 -4.66 -7.98 -15.64
C THR A 491 -5.41 -9.29 -15.88
N LEU A 492 -6.38 -9.60 -15.00
CA LEU A 492 -7.22 -10.81 -15.10
C LEU A 492 -7.95 -10.89 -16.45
N GLU A 493 -8.37 -9.75 -16.98
CA GLU A 493 -9.13 -9.64 -18.23
C GLU A 493 -8.27 -9.29 -19.45
N GLY A 494 -6.94 -9.27 -19.31
CA GLY A 494 -6.01 -8.74 -20.31
C GLY A 494 -6.20 -9.34 -21.71
N GLU A 495 -6.49 -10.63 -21.80
CA GLU A 495 -6.69 -11.34 -23.08
C GLU A 495 -7.96 -10.90 -23.83
N SER A 496 -8.94 -10.34 -23.13
CA SER A 496 -10.18 -9.85 -23.75
C SER A 496 -10.06 -8.42 -24.29
N PHE A 497 -9.06 -7.66 -23.86
CA PHE A 497 -8.92 -6.24 -24.21
C PHE A 497 -8.55 -5.99 -25.68
N PRO A 498 -7.66 -6.77 -26.35
CA PRO A 498 -7.35 -6.56 -27.75
C PRO A 498 -8.58 -6.63 -28.67
N GLY A 499 -9.48 -7.61 -28.44
CA GLY A 499 -10.72 -7.75 -29.19
C GLY A 499 -11.68 -6.57 -29.00
N GLU A 500 -11.79 -6.05 -27.77
CA GLU A 500 -12.57 -4.84 -27.48
C GLU A 500 -11.96 -3.58 -28.14
N LEU A 501 -10.63 -3.46 -28.14
CA LEU A 501 -9.91 -2.33 -28.76
C LEU A 501 -10.01 -2.32 -30.29
N MET A 502 -10.15 -3.48 -30.92
CA MET A 502 -10.37 -3.62 -32.38
C MET A 502 -11.84 -3.38 -32.79
N GLY A 503 -12.69 -2.87 -31.89
CA GLY A 503 -14.09 -2.57 -32.18
C GLY A 503 -15.07 -3.72 -31.92
N GLY A 504 -14.60 -4.81 -31.30
CA GLY A 504 -15.47 -5.87 -30.79
C GLY A 504 -16.47 -5.30 -29.78
N LYS A 505 -17.72 -5.80 -29.81
CA LYS A 505 -18.73 -5.39 -28.83
C LYS A 505 -18.26 -5.76 -27.43
N LYS A 506 -18.36 -4.82 -26.47
CA LYS A 506 -18.14 -5.07 -25.05
C LYS A 506 -18.97 -6.29 -24.64
N VAL A 507 -18.32 -7.40 -24.33
CA VAL A 507 -19.00 -8.64 -23.98
C VAL A 507 -19.64 -8.45 -22.59
N PRO A 508 -20.97 -8.54 -22.45
CA PRO A 508 -21.62 -8.53 -21.15
C PRO A 508 -21.10 -9.71 -20.34
N GLU A 509 -20.75 -9.50 -19.08
CA GLU A 509 -20.21 -10.58 -18.27
C GLU A 509 -21.32 -11.52 -17.84
N SER A 510 -21.18 -12.80 -18.21
CA SER A 510 -22.03 -13.85 -17.67
C SER A 510 -21.38 -14.46 -16.42
N VAL A 511 -22.23 -14.91 -15.48
CA VAL A 511 -21.79 -15.69 -14.29
C VAL A 511 -20.95 -16.89 -14.72
N SER A 512 -21.28 -17.53 -15.86
CA SER A 512 -20.53 -18.65 -16.41
C SER A 512 -19.09 -18.28 -16.80
N ARG A 513 -18.85 -17.07 -17.33
CA ARG A 513 -17.52 -16.60 -17.74
C ARG A 513 -16.67 -16.14 -16.55
N ILE A 514 -17.29 -15.58 -15.52
CA ILE A 514 -16.62 -15.30 -14.24
C ILE A 514 -16.17 -16.62 -13.61
N LEU A 515 -17.02 -17.64 -13.57
CA LEU A 515 -16.70 -18.95 -12.97
C LEU A 515 -15.69 -19.77 -13.81
N SER A 516 -15.87 -19.85 -15.13
CA SER A 516 -14.92 -20.55 -16.02
C SER A 516 -13.59 -19.82 -16.13
N GLY A 517 -13.62 -18.49 -16.15
CA GLY A 517 -12.45 -17.64 -15.99
C GLY A 517 -11.74 -17.94 -14.68
N THR A 518 -12.45 -17.99 -13.55
CA THR A 518 -11.86 -18.30 -12.23
C THR A 518 -11.14 -19.66 -12.22
N TYR A 519 -11.68 -20.69 -12.88
CA TYR A 519 -11.02 -22.00 -12.97
C TYR A 519 -9.70 -21.96 -13.76
N ASN A 520 -9.69 -21.28 -14.92
CA ASN A 520 -8.47 -21.12 -15.72
C ASN A 520 -7.45 -20.18 -15.04
N LEU A 521 -7.95 -19.12 -14.37
CA LEU A 521 -7.17 -18.11 -13.63
C LEU A 521 -6.50 -18.65 -12.36
N LEU A 522 -7.05 -19.71 -11.77
CA LEU A 522 -6.41 -20.43 -10.67
C LEU A 522 -5.11 -21.12 -11.11
N ASN A 523 -4.84 -21.27 -12.41
CA ASN A 523 -3.59 -21.84 -12.93
C ASN A 523 -2.74 -20.81 -13.69
N THR A 524 -3.11 -19.53 -13.68
CA THR A 524 -2.39 -18.46 -14.38
C THR A 524 -1.58 -17.63 -13.39
N ASN A 525 -0.30 -17.41 -13.70
CA ASN A 525 0.56 -16.48 -12.96
C ASN A 525 0.37 -15.06 -13.53
N LEU A 526 -0.31 -14.19 -12.80
CA LEU A 526 -0.46 -12.77 -13.18
C LEU A 526 0.69 -11.87 -12.71
N GLY A 527 1.71 -12.46 -12.09
CA GLY A 527 2.88 -11.75 -11.63
C GLY A 527 2.61 -10.90 -10.38
N THR A 528 2.97 -9.62 -10.46
CA THR A 528 2.91 -8.68 -9.33
C THR A 528 1.70 -7.77 -9.44
N LEU A 529 0.99 -7.63 -8.32
CA LEU A 529 0.05 -6.55 -8.10
C LEU A 529 0.64 -5.57 -7.09
N LYS A 530 0.54 -4.28 -7.37
CA LYS A 530 0.95 -3.22 -6.46
C LYS A 530 -0.15 -2.21 -6.23
N LEU A 531 -0.52 -2.02 -4.97
CA LEU A 531 -1.48 -1.01 -4.54
C LEU A 531 -0.77 0.07 -3.72
N ASP A 532 -0.88 1.32 -4.18
CA ASP A 532 -0.40 2.50 -3.45
C ASP A 532 -1.59 3.41 -3.09
N PHE A 533 -1.59 3.94 -1.87
CA PHE A 533 -2.50 4.98 -1.40
C PHE A 533 -1.84 6.35 -1.58
N CYS A 534 -2.44 7.20 -2.39
CA CYS A 534 -1.92 8.54 -2.63
C CYS A 534 -2.25 9.48 -1.47
N GLU A 535 -1.57 10.62 -1.44
CA GLU A 535 -1.92 11.73 -0.54
C GLU A 535 -3.40 12.13 -0.71
N PRO A 536 -4.17 12.20 0.40
CA PRO A 536 -5.59 12.47 0.34
C PRO A 536 -5.90 13.96 0.08
N TYR A 537 -7.05 14.21 -0.55
CA TYR A 537 -7.62 15.54 -0.70
C TYR A 537 -8.80 15.72 0.26
N THR A 538 -8.64 16.65 1.19
CA THR A 538 -9.74 17.12 2.04
C THR A 538 -10.52 18.21 1.30
N LEU A 539 -11.83 18.03 1.13
CA LEU A 539 -12.67 18.90 0.31
C LEU A 539 -12.73 20.33 0.86
N SER A 540 -12.77 20.51 2.19
CA SER A 540 -12.74 21.82 2.82
C SER A 540 -11.49 22.62 2.45
N LYS A 541 -10.30 22.03 2.67
CA LYS A 541 -9.00 22.60 2.35
C LYS A 541 -8.87 22.88 0.86
N PHE A 542 -9.25 21.93 0.01
CA PHE A 542 -9.20 22.10 -1.44
C PHE A 542 -10.08 23.26 -1.90
N THR A 543 -11.32 23.33 -1.39
CA THR A 543 -12.29 24.38 -1.75
C THR A 543 -11.79 25.75 -1.31
N GLN A 544 -11.20 25.86 -0.11
CA GLN A 544 -10.60 27.11 0.38
C GLN A 544 -9.45 27.58 -0.52
N GLN A 545 -8.52 26.68 -0.85
CA GLN A 545 -7.37 26.98 -1.70
C GLN A 545 -7.80 27.35 -3.13
N PHE A 546 -8.75 26.61 -3.70
CA PHE A 546 -9.26 26.87 -5.03
C PHE A 546 -10.05 28.19 -5.07
N SER A 547 -10.90 28.48 -4.08
CA SER A 547 -11.65 29.73 -4.05
C SER A 547 -10.74 30.95 -3.94
N ALA A 548 -9.64 30.84 -3.17
CA ALA A 548 -8.64 31.89 -3.06
C ALA A 548 -7.93 32.18 -4.40
N SER A 549 -7.81 31.20 -5.31
CA SER A 549 -7.19 31.40 -6.62
C SER A 549 -8.12 31.99 -7.69
N GLN A 550 -9.44 31.97 -7.47
CA GLN A 550 -10.43 32.50 -8.42
C GLN A 550 -10.73 34.00 -8.22
N GLY A 551 -10.35 34.60 -7.09
CA GLY A 551 -10.56 36.01 -6.78
C GLY A 551 -11.87 36.33 -6.06
N ALA A 552 -12.15 37.62 -5.88
CA ALA A 552 -13.32 38.11 -5.14
C ALA A 552 -14.64 37.76 -5.87
N GLY A 553 -15.62 37.24 -5.13
CA GLY A 553 -16.95 36.87 -5.65
C GLY A 553 -17.13 35.38 -5.98
N PHE A 554 -16.06 34.58 -5.91
CA PHE A 554 -16.17 33.13 -6.06
C PHE A 554 -16.70 32.48 -4.78
N ASP A 555 -17.98 32.14 -4.77
CA ASP A 555 -18.63 31.39 -3.68
C ASP A 555 -19.28 30.07 -4.17
N PRO A 556 -18.67 28.90 -3.90
CA PRO A 556 -19.22 27.60 -4.27
C PRO A 556 -20.32 27.08 -3.32
N PHE A 557 -20.57 27.75 -2.19
CA PHE A 557 -21.65 27.37 -1.26
C PHE A 557 -23.00 27.93 -1.67
N THR A 558 -23.02 29.08 -2.37
CA THR A 558 -24.27 29.71 -2.84
C THR A 558 -24.46 29.57 -4.34
N ASN A 559 -23.39 29.52 -5.13
CA ASN A 559 -23.45 29.46 -6.60
C ASN A 559 -23.17 28.04 -7.14
N LYS A 560 -24.16 27.44 -7.79
CA LYS A 560 -24.07 26.09 -8.39
C LYS A 560 -23.02 25.99 -9.49
N THR A 561 -22.75 27.05 -10.24
CA THR A 561 -21.72 27.07 -11.29
C THR A 561 -20.33 27.01 -10.66
N HIS A 562 -20.11 27.79 -9.60
CA HIS A 562 -18.86 27.74 -8.83
C HIS A 562 -18.66 26.37 -8.18
N GLN A 563 -19.73 25.78 -7.63
CA GLN A 563 -19.71 24.42 -7.10
C GLN A 563 -19.30 23.39 -8.16
N GLN A 564 -19.82 23.51 -9.38
CA GLN A 564 -19.45 22.63 -10.50
C GLN A 564 -17.98 22.81 -10.90
N LEU A 565 -17.45 24.03 -10.87
CA LEU A 565 -16.04 24.30 -11.13
C LEU A 565 -15.14 23.64 -10.07
N VAL A 566 -15.47 23.75 -8.78
CA VAL A 566 -14.73 23.06 -7.70
C VAL A 566 -14.76 21.55 -7.91
N ASN A 567 -15.94 20.98 -8.20
CA ASN A 567 -16.09 19.55 -8.45
C ASN A 567 -15.27 19.07 -9.66
N SER A 568 -15.24 19.87 -10.74
CA SER A 568 -14.41 19.57 -11.90
C SER A 568 -12.93 19.63 -11.54
N ALA A 569 -12.48 20.71 -10.88
CA ALA A 569 -11.09 20.91 -10.50
C ALA A 569 -10.57 19.78 -9.59
N ILE A 570 -11.26 19.46 -8.50
CA ILE A 570 -10.83 18.37 -7.59
C ILE A 570 -10.80 17.02 -8.31
N SER A 571 -11.72 16.77 -9.25
CA SER A 571 -11.74 15.52 -10.01
C SER A 571 -10.55 15.39 -10.95
N HIS A 572 -10.15 16.49 -11.59
CA HIS A 572 -8.94 16.55 -12.40
C HIS A 572 -7.68 16.40 -11.55
N GLU A 573 -7.64 16.99 -10.36
CA GLU A 573 -6.55 16.84 -9.39
C GLU A 573 -6.40 15.41 -8.89
N ILE A 574 -7.51 14.73 -8.56
CA ILE A 574 -7.49 13.30 -8.22
C ILE A 574 -6.90 12.49 -9.37
N VAL A 575 -7.38 12.69 -10.61
CA VAL A 575 -6.85 11.99 -11.79
C VAL A 575 -5.38 12.28 -12.03
N PHE A 576 -4.95 13.53 -11.87
CA PHE A 576 -3.55 13.93 -11.97
C PHE A 576 -2.69 13.24 -10.91
N LYS A 577 -3.15 13.19 -9.65
CA LYS A 577 -2.48 12.49 -8.56
C LYS A 577 -2.37 10.99 -8.83
N LEU A 578 -3.43 10.35 -9.37
CA LEU A 578 -3.38 8.95 -9.80
C LEU A 578 -2.35 8.73 -10.91
N GLN A 579 -2.28 9.62 -11.89
CA GLN A 579 -1.31 9.54 -12.98
C GLN A 579 0.13 9.71 -12.50
N LYS A 580 0.39 10.66 -11.59
CA LYS A 580 1.72 10.90 -11.01
C LYS A 580 2.22 9.71 -10.17
N ASN A 581 1.30 8.97 -9.55
CA ASN A 581 1.61 7.81 -8.71
C ASN A 581 1.42 6.46 -9.42
N LEU A 582 1.22 6.46 -10.74
CA LEU A 582 1.18 5.24 -11.52
C LEU A 582 2.58 4.59 -11.55
N ARG A 583 2.64 3.26 -11.47
CA ARG A 583 3.92 2.53 -11.47
C ARG A 583 4.16 1.85 -12.81
N MET A 584 5.37 2.01 -13.33
CA MET A 584 5.86 1.29 -14.50
C MET A 584 6.14 -0.16 -14.12
N MET A 585 5.37 -1.07 -14.72
CA MET A 585 5.48 -2.51 -14.49
C MET A 585 6.50 -3.13 -15.45
N PRO A 586 7.19 -4.22 -15.05
CA PRO A 586 8.17 -4.90 -15.90
C PRO A 586 7.67 -5.21 -17.32
N THR A 587 6.45 -5.76 -17.42
CA THR A 587 5.78 -6.07 -18.68
C THR A 587 5.57 -4.86 -19.57
N THR A 588 5.31 -3.68 -18.99
CA THR A 588 5.10 -2.43 -19.76
C THR A 588 6.39 -1.98 -20.43
N LEU A 589 7.52 -2.06 -19.71
CA LEU A 589 8.84 -1.65 -20.24
C LEU A 589 9.33 -2.60 -21.32
N VAL A 590 9.26 -3.91 -21.05
CA VAL A 590 9.71 -4.95 -21.99
C VAL A 590 8.85 -4.92 -23.25
N ALA A 591 7.51 -4.87 -23.11
CA ALA A 591 6.61 -4.81 -24.26
C ALA A 591 6.85 -3.56 -25.12
N ALA A 592 7.15 -2.40 -24.51
CA ALA A 592 7.44 -1.17 -25.25
C ALA A 592 8.66 -1.33 -26.17
N ILE A 593 9.75 -1.95 -25.69
CA ILE A 593 10.94 -2.20 -26.52
C ILE A 593 10.66 -3.29 -27.56
N LEU A 594 10.03 -4.41 -27.20
CA LEU A 594 9.72 -5.48 -28.15
C LEU A 594 8.82 -4.99 -29.32
N LEU A 595 7.88 -4.08 -29.04
CA LEU A 595 7.04 -3.48 -30.08
C LEU A 595 7.81 -2.59 -31.06
N LEU A 596 8.96 -2.03 -30.67
CA LEU A 596 9.86 -1.31 -31.58
C LEU A 596 10.71 -2.27 -32.42
N TYR A 597 11.05 -3.44 -31.87
CA TYR A 597 11.91 -4.45 -32.47
C TYR A 597 11.14 -5.70 -32.93
N ARG A 598 10.09 -5.51 -33.74
CA ARG A 598 9.20 -6.61 -34.19
C ARG A 598 9.89 -7.71 -35.02
N LYS A 599 11.10 -7.45 -35.52
CA LYS A 599 11.90 -8.43 -36.28
C LYS A 599 12.78 -9.31 -35.39
N GLY A 600 12.73 -9.12 -34.07
CA GLY A 600 13.60 -9.78 -33.11
C GLY A 600 14.68 -8.83 -32.57
N ILE A 601 15.16 -9.17 -31.37
CA ILE A 601 16.22 -8.47 -30.63
C ILE A 601 16.93 -9.51 -29.75
N SER A 602 18.24 -9.40 -29.59
CA SER A 602 18.96 -10.27 -28.65
C SER A 602 18.59 -9.93 -27.21
N LYS A 603 18.69 -10.90 -26.28
CA LYS A 603 18.39 -10.66 -24.87
C LYS A 603 19.29 -9.56 -24.27
N ASP A 604 20.57 -9.55 -24.65
CA ASP A 604 21.54 -8.54 -24.19
C ASP A 604 21.20 -7.14 -24.72
N GLU A 605 20.80 -7.01 -25.99
CA GLU A 605 20.38 -5.72 -26.54
C GLU A 605 19.05 -5.27 -25.91
N LEU A 606 18.11 -6.19 -25.68
CA LEU A 606 16.86 -5.90 -24.97
C LEU A 606 17.15 -5.35 -23.57
N GLU A 607 18.12 -5.91 -22.85
CA GLU A 607 18.52 -5.43 -21.53
C GLU A 607 19.04 -4.00 -21.56
N GLN A 608 19.93 -3.70 -22.50
CA GLN A 608 20.45 -2.34 -22.67
C GLN A 608 19.34 -1.34 -23.02
N LYS A 609 18.42 -1.72 -23.92
CA LYS A 609 17.32 -0.85 -24.37
C LYS A 609 16.26 -0.62 -23.30
N VAL A 610 15.91 -1.65 -22.53
CA VAL A 610 14.99 -1.52 -21.38
C VAL A 610 15.60 -0.64 -20.30
N SER A 611 16.89 -0.83 -19.99
CA SER A 611 17.63 0.00 -19.03
C SER A 611 17.67 1.46 -19.50
N TRP A 612 17.97 1.70 -20.78
CA TRP A 612 17.93 3.03 -21.38
C TRP A 612 16.54 3.69 -21.27
N LEU A 613 15.48 2.99 -21.67
CA LEU A 613 14.13 3.51 -21.58
C LEU A 613 13.77 3.85 -20.13
N ALA A 614 14.16 2.99 -19.20
CA ALA A 614 13.93 3.22 -17.79
C ALA A 614 14.67 4.45 -17.26
N MET A 615 15.93 4.69 -17.67
CA MET A 615 16.65 5.92 -17.33
C MET A 615 15.87 7.16 -17.80
N ILE A 616 15.46 7.18 -19.07
CA ILE A 616 14.76 8.34 -19.66
C ILE A 616 13.43 8.63 -18.96
N ILE A 617 12.64 7.61 -18.64
CA ILE A 617 11.35 7.84 -17.95
C ILE A 617 11.55 8.16 -16.46
N ASN A 618 12.62 7.64 -15.82
CA ASN A 618 12.98 7.99 -14.46
C ASN A 618 13.35 9.48 -14.34
N GLU A 619 14.14 10.00 -15.28
CA GLU A 619 14.46 11.44 -15.37
C GLU A 619 13.21 12.31 -15.53
N ARG A 620 12.16 11.77 -16.12
CA ARG A 620 10.85 12.42 -16.25
C ARG A 620 9.94 12.25 -15.03
N GLY A 621 10.46 11.66 -13.95
CA GLY A 621 9.75 11.49 -12.67
C GLY A 621 8.80 10.29 -12.64
N ALA A 622 8.96 9.30 -13.53
CA ALA A 622 8.17 8.08 -13.48
C ALA A 622 8.60 7.18 -12.31
N ASN A 623 7.62 6.54 -11.68
CA ASN A 623 7.85 5.58 -10.60
C ASN A 623 7.87 4.16 -11.16
N PHE A 624 8.75 3.30 -10.64
CA PHE A 624 8.82 1.88 -11.03
C PHE A 624 8.14 0.99 -9.99
N CYS A 625 7.75 -0.22 -10.42
CA CYS A 625 7.20 -1.23 -9.52
C CYS A 625 8.19 -1.60 -8.40
N ASN A 626 9.47 -1.68 -8.71
CA ASN A 626 10.55 -1.87 -7.74
C ASN A 626 10.79 -0.48 -7.14
N ASP A 627 10.47 -0.27 -5.85
CA ASP A 627 10.31 1.10 -5.35
C ASP A 627 11.56 1.97 -5.49
N TYR A 628 12.76 1.40 -5.69
CA TYR A 628 13.95 2.19 -5.90
C TYR A 628 15.00 1.37 -6.69
N GLY A 629 15.81 2.07 -7.48
CA GLY A 629 16.74 1.50 -8.45
C GLY A 629 16.11 1.35 -9.84
N LEU A 630 16.92 1.55 -10.88
CA LEU A 630 16.48 1.34 -12.25
C LEU A 630 16.22 -0.15 -12.52
N PRO A 631 15.25 -0.47 -13.40
CA PRO A 631 15.07 -1.80 -13.96
C PRO A 631 16.40 -2.46 -14.37
N GLY A 632 16.71 -3.60 -13.76
CA GLY A 632 17.81 -4.49 -14.19
C GLY A 632 17.30 -5.83 -14.71
N LYS A 633 18.22 -6.79 -14.89
CA LYS A 633 17.99 -8.16 -15.40
C LYS A 633 16.70 -8.84 -14.92
N ASN A 634 16.39 -8.79 -13.62
CA ASN A 634 15.16 -9.35 -13.06
C ASN A 634 13.87 -8.76 -13.66
N THR A 635 13.87 -7.48 -14.04
CA THR A 635 12.73 -6.84 -14.72
C THR A 635 12.48 -7.49 -16.08
N ILE A 636 13.55 -7.83 -16.79
CA ILE A 636 13.46 -8.42 -18.12
C ILE A 636 12.96 -9.85 -18.01
N ASP A 637 13.54 -10.64 -17.12
CA ASP A 637 13.11 -12.03 -16.91
C ASP A 637 11.64 -12.09 -16.49
N ILE A 638 11.19 -11.22 -15.58
CA ILE A 638 9.76 -11.13 -15.20
C ILE A 638 8.90 -10.67 -16.37
N GLY A 639 9.37 -9.70 -17.16
CA GLY A 639 8.65 -9.18 -18.31
C GLY A 639 8.47 -10.23 -19.40
N LEU A 640 9.53 -10.96 -19.74
CA LEU A 640 9.52 -12.04 -20.74
C LEU A 640 8.67 -13.22 -20.27
N ASP A 641 8.82 -13.68 -19.02
CA ASP A 641 8.01 -14.77 -18.43
C ASP A 641 6.50 -14.49 -18.52
N LEU A 642 6.09 -13.24 -18.27
CA LEU A 642 4.67 -12.87 -18.31
C LEU A 642 4.14 -12.53 -19.71
N LEU A 643 5.05 -12.31 -20.67
CA LEU A 643 4.75 -12.05 -22.08
C LEU A 643 4.97 -13.29 -22.97
N ASP A 644 5.31 -14.44 -22.38
CA ASP A 644 5.64 -15.70 -23.05
C ASP A 644 4.70 -16.05 -24.22
N SER A 645 3.40 -15.89 -24.01
CA SER A 645 2.36 -16.20 -24.99
C SER A 645 2.36 -15.28 -26.22
N TYR A 646 3.09 -14.16 -26.17
CA TYR A 646 3.17 -13.14 -27.21
C TYR A 646 4.55 -13.04 -27.88
N ILE A 647 5.53 -13.82 -27.41
CA ILE A 647 6.90 -13.80 -27.90
C ILE A 647 7.28 -15.16 -28.46
N VAL A 648 8.16 -15.18 -29.46
CA VAL A 648 8.73 -16.41 -30.02
C VAL A 648 10.23 -16.34 -29.76
N GLU A 649 10.74 -17.24 -28.92
CA GLU A 649 12.17 -17.42 -28.73
C GLU A 649 12.72 -18.24 -29.91
N GLN A 650 13.77 -17.72 -30.56
CA GLN A 650 14.45 -18.35 -31.70
C GLN A 650 15.87 -18.74 -31.33
#